data_AF-A0A3M0YGF3-F1
#
_entry.id   AF-A0A3M0YGF3-F1
#
_cell.length_a   1.000
_cell.length_b   1.000
_cell.length_c   1.000
_cell.angle_alpha   90.00
_cell.angle_beta   90.00
_cell.angle_gamma   90.00
#
_symmetry.space_group_name_H-M   'P 1'
#
loop_
_entity.id
_entity.type
_entity.pdbx_description
1 polymer ?
#
loop_
_entity_poly.entity_id
_entity_poly.type
_entity_poly.pdbx_seq_one_letter_code
_entity_poly.pdbx_strand_id
1 'polypeptide(L)'
;MCLCLFPVVQAADVVPTDVQMPGTQPGEVSDLRSTRCDNCHGGYDATAEPFHNWRGSMMSHAGRDPVFWATLAIAEQDFDGSGDICIRCHMHGGWQAGRSTPTDGSALTDTDASWGVECDLCHRLTNPDNSEYLGVQNAPYIANDGGNPPEGYYGGAMAVLWNGNEKLGPYADAEARHGSLKSRFHRSPDLCGTCHDVSNPVVGNLAHNHGAQDTADPVIADGTLGGPVDGKAAFNNPPYKYGVVERTYSEHKASAFDELPVSGFSTLPTELQAGSIKRAYEAATAGGNNGNYADGDIRYFTCQTCHMSPKAGAQGCNKNPPPRPDMPVHDLTGGNYWMPEVIKYMDAQGTLRLGGGLTAEEIAAMDDGIARAQRNLQEAASLSVSGNTLRVVNLTGHKLISGYPEGRRMWFNIKWYDSAGTLLREDGKYGPLQLAFDITGDGKNDTVNTILDLHDPNTKIYEVDGAITQEWASQLIAIDPSYATVPVEFDRVTGQVTATIGDVANQAPGTYHESFHFVLNNKVVKDNRIPPYGMAYDEARVRNILPVPADQYGNPGPGGTYNYWDEITLNPPSGAAYATIDLLYQPTSWEYVAFLYLANKGQNPFLADEGRHFLDAWLATGMAAPYVMASTTWGNAPPPPAQEIVIDSLTTWSVSKQGNLIAQTDTFKAGDTVGIKAHAVDQDGASLEGVSITVEVHDPNGGVVKTLQATSDSLGDAVMTWKTSRKNTAPGLYTAHVTDAVKAGYQFNAGASVTAVSFTIQ
;
A
#
# COMPACT_ATOMS: atom_id res chain seq x y z
N MET A 1 -7.26 -34.96 23.57
CA MET A 1 -8.29 -33.95 23.25
C MET A 1 -9.15 -33.71 24.49
N CYS A 2 -8.73 -32.78 25.34
CA CYS A 2 -9.63 -32.20 26.34
C CYS A 2 -10.30 -31.03 25.62
N LEU A 3 -11.60 -31.14 25.30
CA LEU A 3 -12.34 -29.97 24.81
C LEU A 3 -12.45 -28.99 25.99
N CYS A 4 -11.58 -27.99 26.02
CA CYS A 4 -11.84 -26.78 26.78
C CYS A 4 -13.03 -26.09 26.12
N LEU A 5 -14.23 -26.33 26.65
CA LEU A 5 -15.42 -25.55 26.33
C LEU A 5 -15.19 -24.13 26.89
N PHE A 6 -14.73 -23.22 26.04
CA PHE A 6 -14.79 -21.80 26.34
C PHE A 6 -16.27 -21.38 26.37
N PRO A 7 -16.69 -20.52 27.32
CA PRO A 7 -18.05 -19.98 27.30
C PRO A 7 -18.27 -19.23 25.98
N VAL A 8 -19.32 -19.60 25.26
CA VAL A 8 -19.80 -18.85 24.09
C VAL A 8 -20.27 -17.48 24.58
N VAL A 9 -19.73 -16.41 23.99
CA VAL A 9 -20.13 -15.03 24.27
C VAL A 9 -20.90 -14.51 23.05
N GLN A 10 -22.05 -13.90 23.27
CA GLN A 10 -22.79 -13.18 22.23
C GLN A 10 -22.26 -11.74 22.19
N ALA A 11 -22.01 -11.21 20.99
CA ALA A 11 -21.61 -9.82 20.84
C ALA A 11 -22.69 -8.85 21.31
N ALA A 12 -22.29 -7.63 21.68
CA ALA A 12 -23.22 -6.61 22.12
C ALA A 12 -24.27 -6.29 21.05
N ASP A 13 -25.55 -6.46 21.40
CA ASP A 13 -26.71 -6.02 20.63
C ASP A 13 -26.99 -4.51 20.76
N VAL A 14 -26.28 -3.84 21.68
CA VAL A 14 -26.36 -2.40 21.92
C VAL A 14 -24.94 -1.87 22.08
N VAL A 15 -24.57 -0.90 21.25
CA VAL A 15 -23.24 -0.25 21.33
C VAL A 15 -23.09 0.44 22.69
N PRO A 16 -22.04 0.15 23.48
CA PRO A 16 -21.79 0.83 24.76
C PRO A 16 -21.59 2.34 24.58
N THR A 17 -21.98 3.14 25.57
CA THR A 17 -21.81 4.60 25.51
C THR A 17 -20.34 5.02 25.46
N ASP A 18 -19.42 4.21 25.97
CA ASP A 18 -17.96 4.42 25.87
C ASP A 18 -17.41 4.20 24.45
N VAL A 19 -18.18 3.54 23.58
CA VAL A 19 -17.83 3.25 22.18
C VAL A 19 -18.50 4.22 21.21
N GLN A 20 -19.70 4.70 21.54
CA GLN A 20 -20.46 5.63 20.70
C GLN A 20 -19.67 6.91 20.38
N MET A 21 -19.89 7.46 19.19
CA MET A 21 -19.19 8.65 18.69
C MET A 21 -20.15 9.60 17.93
N PRO A 22 -19.89 10.92 17.93
CA PRO A 22 -20.77 11.91 17.30
C PRO A 22 -20.77 11.84 15.76
N GLY A 23 -21.72 12.55 15.13
CA GLY A 23 -21.96 12.55 13.69
C GLY A 23 -23.38 12.08 13.36
N THR A 24 -23.68 11.88 12.08
CA THR A 24 -24.94 11.26 11.65
C THR A 24 -25.05 9.86 12.24
N GLN A 25 -26.16 9.57 12.90
CA GLN A 25 -26.41 8.26 13.52
C GLN A 25 -27.23 7.33 12.61
N PRO A 26 -27.22 6.01 12.86
CA PRO A 26 -27.98 5.06 12.07
C PRO A 26 -29.46 5.42 11.94
N GLY A 27 -29.99 5.33 10.72
CA GLY A 27 -31.38 5.65 10.39
C GLY A 27 -31.74 7.15 10.30
N GLU A 28 -30.82 8.08 10.58
CA GLU A 28 -31.10 9.52 10.52
C GLU A 28 -31.10 10.10 9.09
N VAL A 29 -30.38 9.45 8.17
CA VAL A 29 -30.44 9.71 6.73
C VAL A 29 -30.88 8.46 5.98
N SER A 30 -31.47 8.65 4.80
CA SER A 30 -31.84 7.53 3.94
C SER A 30 -30.64 6.67 3.56
N ASP A 31 -30.87 5.35 3.45
CA ASP A 31 -29.87 4.37 3.05
C ASP A 31 -28.98 4.83 1.89
N LEU A 32 -27.68 4.62 2.04
CA LEU A 32 -26.68 4.79 0.99
C LEU A 32 -26.89 3.72 -0.08
N ARG A 33 -26.87 4.09 -1.37
CA ARG A 33 -27.18 3.17 -2.48
C ARG A 33 -26.20 3.30 -3.64
N SER A 34 -25.06 2.64 -3.56
CA SER A 34 -24.01 2.71 -4.60
C SER A 34 -24.25 1.84 -5.85
N THR A 35 -25.19 0.89 -5.83
CA THR A 35 -25.48 -0.08 -6.92
C THR A 35 -25.98 0.53 -8.24
N ARG A 36 -26.14 1.85 -8.32
CA ARG A 36 -26.63 2.55 -9.53
C ARG A 36 -25.54 3.32 -10.26
N CYS A 37 -24.42 3.59 -9.59
CA CYS A 37 -23.37 4.49 -10.08
C CYS A 37 -22.58 3.87 -11.24
N ASP A 38 -22.32 2.58 -11.17
CA ASP A 38 -21.58 1.77 -12.16
C ASP A 38 -22.14 1.88 -13.59
N ASN A 39 -23.47 1.95 -13.74
CA ASN A 39 -24.15 2.08 -15.03
C ASN A 39 -23.71 3.30 -15.84
N CYS A 40 -23.21 4.33 -15.17
CA CYS A 40 -22.73 5.57 -15.80
C CYS A 40 -21.24 5.82 -15.55
N HIS A 41 -20.72 5.43 -14.40
CA HIS A 41 -19.36 5.74 -13.95
C HIS A 41 -18.37 4.57 -14.10
N GLY A 42 -18.76 3.49 -14.79
CA GLY A 42 -17.88 2.38 -15.18
C GLY A 42 -18.07 1.89 -16.62
N GLY A 43 -17.14 1.05 -17.07
CA GLY A 43 -17.18 0.32 -18.34
C GLY A 43 -16.84 1.12 -19.61
N TYR A 44 -16.14 2.26 -19.51
CA TYR A 44 -15.79 3.13 -20.63
C TYR A 44 -14.31 3.56 -20.72
N ASP A 45 -13.58 3.68 -19.60
CA ASP A 45 -12.12 3.91 -19.58
C ASP A 45 -11.53 3.43 -18.24
N ALA A 46 -11.02 2.20 -18.18
CA ALA A 46 -10.42 1.62 -16.97
C ALA A 46 -9.28 2.48 -16.38
N THR A 47 -8.63 3.33 -17.20
CA THR A 47 -7.52 4.19 -16.77
C THR A 47 -7.96 5.56 -16.24
N ALA A 48 -9.26 5.85 -16.18
CA ALA A 48 -9.79 7.13 -15.67
C ALA A 48 -11.07 6.98 -14.86
N GLU A 49 -11.91 6.04 -15.23
CA GLU A 49 -13.27 6.00 -14.75
C GLU A 49 -13.33 5.74 -13.25
N PRO A 50 -14.27 6.37 -12.53
CA PRO A 50 -14.34 6.24 -11.08
C PRO A 50 -14.50 4.78 -10.62
N PHE A 51 -15.38 4.02 -11.28
CA PHE A 51 -15.82 2.74 -10.75
C PHE A 51 -14.73 1.65 -10.78
N HIS A 52 -14.02 1.49 -11.90
CA HIS A 52 -12.91 0.54 -12.01
C HIS A 52 -11.77 0.87 -11.05
N ASN A 53 -11.39 2.15 -10.96
CA ASN A 53 -10.31 2.58 -10.08
C ASN A 53 -10.66 2.39 -8.59
N TRP A 54 -11.87 2.81 -8.17
CA TRP A 54 -12.36 2.58 -6.80
C TRP A 54 -12.42 1.10 -6.47
N ARG A 55 -12.94 0.27 -7.40
CA ARG A 55 -13.04 -1.17 -7.24
C ARG A 55 -11.68 -1.84 -7.08
N GLY A 56 -10.61 -1.27 -7.62
CA GLY A 56 -9.24 -1.76 -7.39
C GLY A 56 -8.59 -1.27 -6.11
N SER A 57 -9.22 -0.37 -5.35
CA SER A 57 -8.69 0.19 -4.11
C SER A 57 -9.13 -0.61 -2.89
N MET A 58 -8.46 -0.44 -1.75
CA MET A 58 -8.95 -1.06 -0.50
C MET A 58 -10.24 -0.42 0.03
N MET A 59 -10.70 0.71 -0.51
CA MET A 59 -11.99 1.30 -0.11
C MET A 59 -13.17 0.39 -0.49
N SER A 60 -13.19 -0.16 -1.71
CA SER A 60 -14.24 -1.12 -2.14
C SER A 60 -14.15 -2.47 -1.42
N HIS A 61 -12.97 -2.79 -0.89
CA HIS A 61 -12.67 -4.07 -0.25
C HIS A 61 -12.56 -3.98 1.28
N ALA A 62 -12.89 -2.83 1.87
CA ALA A 62 -12.72 -2.59 3.31
C ALA A 62 -13.50 -3.59 4.19
N GLY A 63 -14.66 -4.07 3.73
CA GLY A 63 -15.45 -5.11 4.42
C GLY A 63 -15.09 -6.55 4.04
N ARG A 64 -14.25 -6.76 3.02
CA ARG A 64 -13.69 -8.07 2.65
C ARG A 64 -12.33 -8.35 3.28
N ASP A 65 -11.69 -7.32 3.84
CA ASP A 65 -10.33 -7.38 4.37
C ASP A 65 -10.23 -8.40 5.53
N PRO A 66 -9.48 -9.51 5.38
CA PRO A 66 -9.34 -10.52 6.43
C PRO A 66 -8.55 -10.05 7.65
N VAL A 67 -7.65 -9.06 7.52
CA VAL A 67 -7.01 -8.44 8.69
C VAL A 67 -8.06 -7.73 9.52
N PHE A 68 -8.97 -6.99 8.87
CA PHE A 68 -10.07 -6.33 9.58
C PHE A 68 -10.88 -7.34 10.42
N TRP A 69 -11.27 -8.48 9.86
CA TRP A 69 -12.07 -9.48 10.57
C TRP A 69 -11.31 -10.17 11.71
N ALA A 70 -10.03 -10.46 11.52
CA ALA A 70 -9.17 -11.03 12.56
C ALA A 70 -8.93 -10.04 13.72
N THR A 71 -8.73 -8.75 13.41
CA THR A 71 -8.60 -7.70 14.43
C THR A 71 -9.93 -7.45 15.14
N LEU A 72 -11.06 -7.44 14.41
CA LEU A 72 -12.40 -7.30 14.98
C LEU A 72 -12.70 -8.41 16.00
N ALA A 73 -12.28 -9.64 15.71
CA ALA A 73 -12.42 -10.76 16.64
C ALA A 73 -11.77 -10.48 17.99
N ILE A 74 -10.58 -9.88 17.98
CA ILE A 74 -9.84 -9.54 19.20
C ILE A 74 -10.43 -8.29 19.86
N ALA A 75 -10.81 -7.26 19.09
CA ALA A 75 -11.44 -6.06 19.62
C ALA A 75 -12.73 -6.39 20.41
N GLU A 76 -13.62 -7.21 19.85
CA GLU A 76 -14.84 -7.67 20.54
C GLU A 76 -14.53 -8.51 21.79
N GLN A 77 -13.45 -9.29 21.80
CA GLN A 77 -13.02 -10.02 22.99
C GLN A 77 -12.42 -9.11 24.07
N ASP A 78 -11.74 -8.05 23.65
CA ASP A 78 -11.03 -7.12 24.53
C ASP A 78 -11.98 -6.13 25.20
N PHE A 79 -12.98 -5.64 24.46
CA PHE A 79 -14.03 -4.77 24.98
C PHE A 79 -15.31 -5.01 24.17
N ASP A 80 -16.28 -5.70 24.79
CA ASP A 80 -17.57 -6.04 24.16
C ASP A 80 -18.26 -4.79 23.60
N GLY A 81 -18.64 -4.85 22.33
CA GLY A 81 -19.26 -3.73 21.63
C GLY A 81 -18.30 -2.78 20.91
N SER A 82 -16.99 -2.94 21.05
CA SER A 82 -15.99 -2.07 20.42
C SER A 82 -15.90 -2.22 18.89
N GLY A 83 -16.44 -3.30 18.33
CA GLY A 83 -16.49 -3.56 16.89
C GLY A 83 -17.30 -2.54 16.11
N ASP A 84 -18.21 -1.80 16.76
CA ASP A 84 -18.90 -0.66 16.12
C ASP A 84 -17.92 0.39 15.59
N ILE A 85 -16.79 0.62 16.29
CA ILE A 85 -15.70 1.53 15.85
C ILE A 85 -15.19 1.12 14.47
N CYS A 86 -15.00 -0.19 14.28
CA CYS A 86 -14.41 -0.76 13.09
C CYS A 86 -15.43 -0.73 11.94
N ILE A 87 -16.66 -1.18 12.18
CA ILE A 87 -17.72 -1.30 11.17
C ILE A 87 -18.11 0.09 10.61
N ARG A 88 -18.12 1.12 11.47
CA ARG A 88 -18.44 2.50 11.10
C ARG A 88 -17.55 3.06 9.97
N CYS A 89 -16.28 2.64 9.93
CA CYS A 89 -15.33 3.02 8.89
C CYS A 89 -15.37 2.06 7.70
N HIS A 90 -15.34 0.74 7.96
CA HIS A 90 -15.10 -0.27 6.94
C HIS A 90 -16.35 -0.61 6.10
N MET A 91 -17.54 -0.49 6.69
CA MET A 91 -18.83 -0.85 6.08
C MET A 91 -19.91 0.15 6.48
N HIS A 92 -19.64 1.44 6.24
CA HIS A 92 -20.48 2.54 6.70
C HIS A 92 -21.93 2.46 6.21
N GLY A 93 -22.18 1.98 4.99
CA GLY A 93 -23.55 1.76 4.48
C GLY A 93 -24.35 0.78 5.32
N GLY A 94 -23.69 -0.30 5.77
CA GLY A 94 -24.25 -1.26 6.73
C GLY A 94 -24.48 -0.64 8.10
N TRP A 95 -23.47 0.07 8.61
CA TRP A 95 -23.55 0.80 9.88
C TRP A 95 -24.71 1.80 9.91
N GLN A 96 -24.79 2.68 8.91
CA GLN A 96 -25.82 3.72 8.78
C GLN A 96 -27.24 3.14 8.68
N ALA A 97 -27.35 1.92 8.15
CA ALA A 97 -28.61 1.19 8.07
C ALA A 97 -28.92 0.34 9.32
N GLY A 98 -28.15 0.50 10.41
CA GLY A 98 -28.36 -0.16 11.69
C GLY A 98 -27.89 -1.62 11.74
N ARG A 99 -27.02 -2.05 10.82
CA ARG A 99 -26.49 -3.42 10.74
C ARG A 99 -25.13 -3.59 11.44
N SER A 100 -24.70 -2.61 12.22
CA SER A 100 -23.54 -2.75 13.12
C SER A 100 -23.90 -3.34 14.48
N THR A 101 -25.17 -3.67 14.72
CA THR A 101 -25.61 -4.43 15.90
C THR A 101 -26.24 -5.75 15.42
N PRO A 102 -25.73 -6.92 15.84
CA PRO A 102 -24.64 -7.11 16.82
C PRO A 102 -23.28 -6.59 16.31
N THR A 103 -22.46 -6.12 17.25
CA THR A 103 -21.19 -5.39 17.03
C THR A 103 -20.05 -6.22 16.45
N ASP A 104 -20.23 -7.55 16.42
CA ASP A 104 -19.38 -8.48 15.67
C ASP A 104 -19.60 -8.45 14.15
N GLY A 105 -20.58 -7.69 13.67
CA GLY A 105 -20.89 -7.55 12.25
C GLY A 105 -21.75 -8.67 11.68
N SER A 106 -22.28 -9.58 12.51
CA SER A 106 -23.12 -10.70 12.05
C SER A 106 -24.45 -10.27 11.40
N ALA A 107 -24.88 -9.03 11.59
CA ALA A 107 -26.02 -8.44 10.91
C ALA A 107 -25.69 -7.82 9.53
N LEU A 108 -24.40 -7.66 9.19
CA LEU A 108 -23.97 -7.12 7.90
C LEU A 108 -24.26 -8.10 6.77
N THR A 109 -24.38 -7.58 5.56
CA THR A 109 -24.66 -8.36 4.36
C THR A 109 -23.43 -8.47 3.45
N ASP A 110 -23.42 -9.46 2.56
CA ASP A 110 -22.41 -9.55 1.49
C ASP A 110 -22.37 -8.28 0.63
N THR A 111 -23.50 -7.59 0.47
CA THR A 111 -23.55 -6.32 -0.23
C THR A 111 -22.78 -5.25 0.54
N ASP A 112 -22.97 -5.13 1.86
CA ASP A 112 -22.22 -4.16 2.68
C ASP A 112 -20.70 -4.37 2.56
N ALA A 113 -20.26 -5.61 2.66
CA ALA A 113 -18.85 -5.97 2.48
C ALA A 113 -18.35 -5.72 1.05
N SER A 114 -19.21 -5.94 0.06
CA SER A 114 -18.85 -5.78 -1.36
C SER A 114 -18.65 -4.33 -1.79
N TRP A 115 -19.27 -3.40 -1.06
CA TRP A 115 -19.17 -1.96 -1.30
C TRP A 115 -18.23 -1.26 -0.31
N GLY A 116 -17.97 -1.81 0.87
CA GLY A 116 -17.04 -1.23 1.84
C GLY A 116 -17.30 0.28 2.08
N VAL A 117 -16.30 1.11 1.76
CA VAL A 117 -16.41 2.57 1.68
C VAL A 117 -17.02 2.95 0.32
N GLU A 118 -18.33 3.14 0.32
CA GLU A 118 -19.13 3.22 -0.90
C GLU A 118 -19.27 4.65 -1.47
N CYS A 119 -19.64 4.76 -2.76
CA CYS A 119 -19.72 6.06 -3.47
C CYS A 119 -20.63 7.07 -2.75
N ASP A 120 -21.78 6.60 -2.28
CA ASP A 120 -22.79 7.43 -1.64
C ASP A 120 -22.35 7.98 -0.29
N LEU A 121 -21.44 7.31 0.42
CA LEU A 121 -20.83 7.86 1.63
C LEU A 121 -20.05 9.12 1.26
N CYS A 122 -19.01 8.98 0.42
CA CYS A 122 -18.12 10.08 0.09
C CYS A 122 -18.88 11.26 -0.55
N HIS A 123 -19.76 10.97 -1.51
CA HIS A 123 -20.52 12.00 -2.23
C HIS A 123 -21.71 12.57 -1.45
N ARG A 124 -21.90 12.20 -0.17
CA ARG A 124 -22.85 12.83 0.75
C ARG A 124 -22.18 13.39 1.99
N LEU A 125 -20.87 13.29 2.14
CA LEU A 125 -20.16 13.91 3.26
C LEU A 125 -20.23 15.44 3.20
N THR A 126 -20.61 16.03 4.33
CA THR A 126 -20.57 17.47 4.57
C THR A 126 -19.52 17.78 5.63
N ASN A 127 -19.03 19.01 5.63
CA ASN A 127 -18.07 19.42 6.65
C ASN A 127 -18.78 19.49 8.03
N PRO A 128 -18.31 18.74 9.06
CA PRO A 128 -18.91 18.74 10.39
C PRO A 128 -18.97 20.12 11.06
N ASP A 129 -18.11 21.06 10.67
CA ASP A 129 -18.08 22.44 11.17
C ASP A 129 -19.22 23.34 10.65
N ASN A 130 -20.08 22.82 9.76
CA ASN A 130 -21.20 23.53 9.13
C ASN A 130 -20.81 24.75 8.26
N SER A 131 -19.58 24.80 7.74
CA SER A 131 -19.05 25.94 6.95
C SER A 131 -19.58 26.06 5.51
N GLU A 132 -20.24 25.03 4.98
CA GLU A 132 -20.76 25.02 3.60
C GLU A 132 -22.18 24.45 3.49
N TYR A 133 -22.33 23.13 3.51
CA TYR A 133 -23.62 22.44 3.49
C TYR A 133 -23.89 21.85 4.86
N LEU A 134 -25.12 22.04 5.36
CA LEU A 134 -25.56 21.44 6.61
C LEU A 134 -25.92 19.97 6.36
N GLY A 135 -25.19 19.06 6.97
CA GLY A 135 -25.59 17.66 7.06
C GLY A 135 -26.29 17.35 8.38
N VAL A 136 -26.70 16.09 8.53
CA VAL A 136 -27.47 15.62 9.69
C VAL A 136 -26.52 15.29 10.84
N GLN A 137 -26.68 15.97 11.97
CA GLN A 137 -26.00 15.67 13.23
C GLN A 137 -26.92 16.18 14.35
N ASN A 138 -27.60 15.26 15.03
CA ASN A 138 -28.60 15.61 16.05
C ASN A 138 -28.03 15.44 17.45
N ALA A 139 -28.36 16.36 18.36
CA ALA A 139 -27.90 16.28 19.76
C ALA A 139 -28.35 14.94 20.40
N PRO A 140 -27.47 14.27 21.19
CA PRO A 140 -26.15 14.72 21.63
C PRO A 140 -24.99 14.47 20.64
N TYR A 141 -25.22 13.91 19.45
CA TYR A 141 -24.20 13.49 18.49
C TYR A 141 -23.72 14.60 17.54
N ILE A 142 -23.29 15.72 18.09
CA ILE A 142 -22.73 16.84 17.32
C ILE A 142 -21.22 16.63 17.12
N ALA A 143 -20.77 16.62 15.87
CA ALA A 143 -19.37 16.36 15.49
C ALA A 143 -18.56 17.66 15.32
N ASN A 144 -18.74 18.61 16.23
CA ASN A 144 -17.96 19.83 16.34
C ASN A 144 -18.02 20.37 17.77
N ASP A 145 -17.14 21.30 18.10
CA ASP A 145 -17.02 21.90 19.44
C ASP A 145 -18.06 22.99 19.75
N GLY A 146 -18.92 23.35 18.79
CA GLY A 146 -19.88 24.46 18.91
C GLY A 146 -19.24 25.84 19.05
N GLY A 147 -17.95 25.98 18.74
CA GLY A 147 -17.18 27.22 18.77
C GLY A 147 -17.65 28.26 17.75
N ASN A 148 -16.96 29.40 17.67
CA ASN A 148 -17.24 30.44 16.68
C ASN A 148 -15.95 30.98 16.04
N PRO A 149 -15.55 30.47 14.85
CA PRO A 149 -16.20 29.38 14.11
C PRO A 149 -16.06 28.02 14.82
N PRO A 150 -16.97 27.05 14.59
CA PRO A 150 -16.83 25.70 15.13
C PRO A 150 -15.60 25.00 14.56
N GLU A 151 -14.91 24.20 15.39
CA GLU A 151 -13.93 23.21 14.95
C GLU A 151 -14.66 21.89 14.65
N GLY A 152 -14.61 21.43 13.39
CA GLY A 152 -15.15 20.13 12.99
C GLY A 152 -14.34 18.98 13.57
N TYR A 153 -15.01 17.90 13.98
CA TYR A 153 -14.37 16.68 14.42
C TYR A 153 -14.09 15.77 13.23
N TYR A 154 -12.81 15.65 12.86
CA TYR A 154 -12.34 14.81 11.75
C TYR A 154 -11.60 13.60 12.33
N GLY A 155 -12.21 12.42 12.21
CA GLY A 155 -11.64 11.13 12.61
C GLY A 155 -12.69 10.16 13.13
N GLY A 156 -12.33 8.87 13.26
CA GLY A 156 -13.22 7.84 13.81
C GLY A 156 -14.55 7.69 13.07
N ALA A 157 -14.56 8.02 11.77
CA ALA A 157 -15.76 8.12 10.93
C ALA A 157 -16.90 8.92 11.58
N MET A 158 -16.58 10.03 12.27
CA MET A 158 -17.54 11.03 12.75
C MET A 158 -18.16 11.82 11.57
N ALA A 159 -18.73 11.08 10.64
CA ALA A 159 -19.29 11.55 9.38
C ALA A 159 -20.56 12.35 9.61
N VAL A 160 -20.72 13.45 8.87
CA VAL A 160 -21.94 14.25 8.83
C VAL A 160 -22.48 14.25 7.41
N LEU A 161 -23.69 13.70 7.22
CA LEU A 161 -24.22 13.34 5.91
C LEU A 161 -25.30 14.31 5.42
N TRP A 162 -25.20 14.66 4.14
CA TRP A 162 -26.21 15.38 3.38
C TRP A 162 -27.47 14.54 3.21
N ASN A 163 -28.64 15.07 3.57
CA ASN A 163 -29.92 14.37 3.44
C ASN A 163 -30.69 14.70 2.14
N GLY A 164 -30.08 15.44 1.22
CA GLY A 164 -30.66 15.68 -0.11
C GLY A 164 -30.32 14.58 -1.12
N ASN A 165 -30.89 14.70 -2.32
CA ASN A 165 -30.71 13.72 -3.39
C ASN A 165 -29.46 14.02 -4.26
N GLU A 166 -28.89 15.21 -4.12
CA GLU A 166 -27.73 15.66 -4.87
C GLU A 166 -26.47 14.93 -4.40
N LYS A 167 -25.56 14.70 -5.35
CA LYS A 167 -24.21 14.23 -5.07
C LYS A 167 -23.28 15.42 -4.94
N LEU A 168 -22.56 15.51 -3.83
CA LEU A 168 -21.56 16.52 -3.57
C LEU A 168 -20.27 16.16 -4.30
N GLY A 169 -19.61 17.14 -4.89
CA GLY A 169 -18.36 16.91 -5.63
C GLY A 169 -17.63 18.21 -5.90
N PRO A 170 -16.43 18.17 -6.48
CA PRO A 170 -15.60 19.37 -6.56
C PRO A 170 -16.04 20.38 -7.64
N TYR A 171 -17.05 20.11 -8.48
CA TYR A 171 -17.40 20.93 -9.65
C TYR A 171 -18.80 21.54 -9.59
N ALA A 172 -18.93 22.80 -10.01
CA ALA A 172 -20.22 23.50 -10.11
C ALA A 172 -20.91 23.33 -11.48
N ASP A 173 -20.13 22.95 -12.48
CA ASP A 173 -20.46 22.85 -13.90
C ASP A 173 -20.43 21.38 -14.37
N ALA A 174 -20.80 20.45 -13.49
CA ALA A 174 -20.92 19.04 -13.83
C ALA A 174 -22.19 18.79 -14.68
N GLU A 175 -22.03 18.26 -15.90
CA GLU A 175 -23.16 17.80 -16.73
C GLU A 175 -23.59 16.38 -16.33
N ALA A 176 -24.22 16.24 -15.16
CA ALA A 176 -24.66 14.97 -14.62
C ALA A 176 -26.12 14.61 -15.01
N ARG A 177 -26.44 13.31 -15.01
CA ARG A 177 -27.82 12.80 -15.20
C ARG A 177 -28.61 12.69 -13.88
N HIS A 178 -28.07 13.23 -12.81
CA HIS A 178 -28.67 13.37 -11.48
C HIS A 178 -28.29 14.74 -10.89
N GLY A 179 -28.93 15.14 -9.80
CA GLY A 179 -28.56 16.37 -9.08
C GLY A 179 -27.12 16.30 -8.58
N SER A 180 -26.40 17.42 -8.67
CA SER A 180 -25.04 17.55 -8.14
C SER A 180 -24.82 18.96 -7.59
N LEU A 181 -23.94 19.09 -6.59
CA LEU A 181 -23.57 20.36 -5.97
C LEU A 181 -22.06 20.45 -5.81
N LYS A 182 -21.48 21.62 -6.12
CA LYS A 182 -20.06 21.90 -5.82
C LYS A 182 -19.88 21.95 -4.31
N SER A 183 -18.92 21.18 -3.79
CA SER A 183 -18.49 21.25 -2.40
C SER A 183 -16.99 21.54 -2.32
N ARG A 184 -16.62 22.53 -1.50
CA ARG A 184 -15.23 22.83 -1.12
C ARG A 184 -14.64 21.75 -0.23
N PHE A 185 -15.47 21.10 0.60
CA PHE A 185 -15.03 19.96 1.41
C PHE A 185 -14.43 18.85 0.54
N HIS A 186 -14.98 18.64 -0.66
CA HIS A 186 -14.47 17.67 -1.64
C HIS A 186 -13.14 18.05 -2.32
N ARG A 187 -12.59 19.23 -2.00
CA ARG A 187 -11.24 19.68 -2.37
C ARG A 187 -10.30 19.77 -1.16
N SER A 188 -10.82 19.60 0.06
CA SER A 188 -10.08 19.77 1.33
C SER A 188 -9.58 18.42 1.87
N PRO A 189 -8.35 18.33 2.40
CA PRO A 189 -7.88 17.08 3.04
C PRO A 189 -8.78 16.64 4.21
N ASP A 190 -9.54 17.56 4.79
CA ASP A 190 -10.49 17.32 5.88
C ASP A 190 -11.56 16.27 5.54
N LEU A 191 -11.92 16.10 4.25
CA LEU A 191 -12.80 15.02 3.79
C LEU A 191 -12.21 13.64 4.10
N CYS A 192 -10.92 13.47 3.81
CA CYS A 192 -10.20 12.23 4.10
C CYS A 192 -9.98 12.07 5.61
N GLY A 193 -9.82 13.20 6.31
CA GLY A 193 -9.72 13.27 7.77
C GLY A 193 -10.91 12.67 8.50
N THR A 194 -12.10 12.57 7.89
CA THR A 194 -13.25 11.86 8.48
C THR A 194 -12.91 10.43 8.92
N CYS A 195 -12.03 9.73 8.17
CA CYS A 195 -11.65 8.34 8.48
C CYS A 195 -10.15 8.17 8.78
N HIS A 196 -9.27 9.00 8.21
CA HIS A 196 -7.81 8.83 8.26
C HIS A 196 -7.10 9.47 9.47
N ASP A 197 -7.88 9.80 10.51
CA ASP A 197 -7.43 9.84 11.90
C ASP A 197 -8.33 8.85 12.66
N VAL A 198 -7.73 7.90 13.37
CA VAL A 198 -8.47 6.90 14.15
C VAL A 198 -8.14 7.11 15.61
N SER A 199 -9.17 7.37 16.41
CA SER A 199 -9.04 7.57 17.85
C SER A 199 -9.94 6.62 18.60
N ASN A 200 -9.37 5.88 19.53
CA ASN A 200 -10.07 4.91 20.36
C ASN A 200 -10.88 5.63 21.46
N PRO A 201 -12.23 5.65 21.40
CA PRO A 201 -13.06 6.34 22.38
C PRO A 201 -13.05 5.67 23.76
N VAL A 202 -12.84 4.35 23.83
CA VAL A 202 -12.78 3.58 25.09
C VAL A 202 -11.56 4.00 25.90
N VAL A 203 -10.37 3.89 25.30
CA VAL A 203 -9.12 4.34 25.92
C VAL A 203 -9.14 5.85 26.15
N GLY A 204 -9.66 6.61 25.18
CA GLY A 204 -9.80 8.06 25.30
C GLY A 204 -10.60 8.50 26.52
N ASN A 205 -11.64 7.76 26.89
CA ASN A 205 -12.45 8.10 28.05
C ASN A 205 -11.89 7.51 29.35
N LEU A 206 -11.50 6.23 29.36
CA LEU A 206 -11.31 5.45 30.58
C LEU A 206 -9.85 5.32 31.02
N ALA A 207 -8.92 5.26 30.08
CA ALA A 207 -7.54 4.88 30.38
C ALA A 207 -6.76 6.00 31.06
N HIS A 208 -5.75 5.61 31.85
CA HIS A 208 -4.73 6.53 32.32
C HIS A 208 -4.14 7.34 31.15
N ASN A 209 -4.11 8.66 31.30
CA ASN A 209 -3.70 9.65 30.29
C ASN A 209 -4.48 9.62 28.97
N HIS A 210 -5.65 8.98 28.92
CA HIS A 210 -6.58 9.06 27.79
C HIS A 210 -6.00 8.63 26.43
N GLY A 211 -4.96 7.80 26.42
CA GLY A 211 -4.29 7.40 25.18
C GLY A 211 -3.56 8.53 24.46
N ALA A 212 -3.24 9.63 25.14
CA ALA A 212 -2.55 10.78 24.58
C ALA A 212 -1.02 10.72 24.84
N GLN A 213 -0.24 11.43 24.02
CA GLN A 213 1.19 11.65 24.25
C GLN A 213 1.40 12.53 25.49
N ASP A 214 2.52 12.34 26.19
CA ASP A 214 2.80 13.01 27.47
C ASP A 214 2.83 14.56 27.37
N THR A 215 3.00 15.12 26.16
CA THR A 215 3.03 16.57 25.89
C THR A 215 1.70 17.14 25.35
N ALA A 216 0.68 16.30 25.25
CA ALA A 216 -0.61 16.68 24.67
C ALA A 216 -1.39 17.65 25.57
N ASP A 217 -2.35 18.34 24.97
CA ASP A 217 -3.28 19.17 25.73
C ASP A 217 -4.26 18.29 26.53
N PRO A 218 -4.83 18.80 27.64
CA PRO A 218 -5.78 18.05 28.43
C PRO A 218 -7.00 17.56 27.63
N VAL A 219 -7.42 16.32 27.91
CA VAL A 219 -8.64 15.70 27.37
C VAL A 219 -9.81 15.95 28.32
N ILE A 220 -10.94 16.36 27.78
CA ILE A 220 -12.20 16.48 28.54
C ILE A 220 -12.92 15.13 28.50
N ALA A 221 -12.92 14.39 29.62
CA ALA A 221 -13.53 13.07 29.74
C ALA A 221 -14.07 12.83 31.16
N ASP A 222 -15.13 12.03 31.29
CA ASP A 222 -15.75 11.71 32.59
C ASP A 222 -15.08 10.53 33.33
N GLY A 223 -14.27 9.74 32.62
CA GLY A 223 -13.60 8.56 33.17
C GLY A 223 -14.55 7.46 33.70
N THR A 224 -15.84 7.54 33.36
CA THR A 224 -16.89 6.72 33.99
C THR A 224 -17.43 5.70 32.99
N LEU A 225 -17.12 4.42 33.19
CA LEU A 225 -17.67 3.31 32.40
C LEU A 225 -19.21 3.33 32.42
N GLY A 226 -19.84 3.25 31.25
CA GLY A 226 -21.29 3.25 31.09
C GLY A 226 -21.97 4.60 31.37
N GLY A 227 -21.21 5.67 31.61
CA GLY A 227 -21.72 7.03 31.74
C GLY A 227 -22.40 7.58 30.47
N PRO A 228 -23.15 8.70 30.55
CA PRO A 228 -23.77 9.36 29.40
C PRO A 228 -22.76 9.77 28.31
N VAL A 229 -23.18 9.74 27.04
CA VAL A 229 -22.31 10.07 25.89
C VAL A 229 -21.77 11.49 25.90
N ASP A 230 -22.53 12.46 26.41
CA ASP A 230 -22.14 13.86 26.49
C ASP A 230 -21.01 14.12 27.51
N GLY A 231 -20.71 13.16 28.39
CA GLY A 231 -19.53 13.19 29.26
C GLY A 231 -18.25 12.60 28.65
N LYS A 232 -18.35 11.96 27.47
CA LYS A 232 -17.25 11.16 26.92
C LYS A 232 -16.22 11.98 26.17
N ALA A 233 -15.00 11.47 26.12
CA ALA A 233 -13.90 12.06 25.34
C ALA A 233 -14.28 12.35 23.88
N ALA A 234 -14.95 11.41 23.22
CA ALA A 234 -15.33 11.53 21.80
C ALA A 234 -16.31 12.66 21.48
N PHE A 235 -17.04 13.18 22.47
CA PHE A 235 -18.04 14.24 22.28
C PHE A 235 -17.51 15.62 22.68
N ASN A 236 -16.43 15.67 23.47
CA ASN A 236 -15.91 16.91 24.05
C ASN A 236 -14.52 17.31 23.52
N ASN A 237 -13.95 16.55 22.58
CA ASN A 237 -12.62 16.80 22.06
C ASN A 237 -12.56 16.49 20.56
N PRO A 238 -11.79 17.26 19.77
CA PRO A 238 -11.37 16.84 18.45
C PRO A 238 -10.67 15.47 18.51
N PRO A 239 -10.89 14.57 17.52
CA PRO A 239 -10.39 13.20 17.57
C PRO A 239 -8.88 13.09 17.80
N TYR A 240 -8.08 14.01 17.26
CA TYR A 240 -6.62 13.97 17.42
C TYR A 240 -6.13 14.08 18.87
N LYS A 241 -6.97 14.53 19.83
CA LYS A 241 -6.56 14.78 21.23
C LYS A 241 -6.43 13.54 22.11
N TYR A 242 -7.10 12.44 21.78
CA TYR A 242 -7.21 11.26 22.65
C TYR A 242 -7.03 9.95 21.88
N GLY A 243 -6.77 8.86 22.62
CA GLY A 243 -6.85 7.48 22.12
C GLY A 243 -6.08 7.24 20.84
N VAL A 244 -4.79 7.58 20.77
CA VAL A 244 -4.01 7.54 19.52
C VAL A 244 -3.95 6.13 18.94
N VAL A 245 -4.42 5.98 17.70
CA VAL A 245 -4.28 4.76 16.90
C VAL A 245 -3.67 5.11 15.54
N GLU A 246 -4.40 5.81 14.69
CA GLU A 246 -3.93 6.30 13.38
C GLU A 246 -4.00 7.82 13.36
N ARG A 247 -3.01 8.45 12.72
CA ARG A 247 -2.88 9.90 12.66
C ARG A 247 -2.48 10.44 11.27
N THR A 248 -2.80 9.72 10.20
CA THR A 248 -2.39 10.06 8.83
C THR A 248 -2.85 11.48 8.45
N TYR A 249 -4.10 11.83 8.75
CA TYR A 249 -4.63 13.16 8.48
C TYR A 249 -3.93 14.21 9.34
N SER A 250 -3.76 13.95 10.63
CA SER A 250 -3.03 14.84 11.53
C SER A 250 -1.57 15.07 11.10
N GLU A 251 -0.88 14.04 10.63
CA GLU A 251 0.47 14.14 10.06
C GLU A 251 0.52 15.05 8.84
N HIS A 252 -0.51 15.00 7.99
CA HIS A 252 -0.63 15.90 6.84
C HIS A 252 -0.91 17.34 7.25
N LYS A 253 -1.84 17.56 8.19
CA LYS A 253 -2.16 18.89 8.72
C LYS A 253 -0.97 19.60 9.37
N ALA A 254 -0.05 18.84 9.96
CA ALA A 254 1.18 19.41 10.50
C ALA A 254 2.25 19.71 9.44
N SER A 255 2.13 19.19 8.21
CA SER A 255 3.08 19.39 7.13
C SER A 255 2.90 20.72 6.39
N ALA A 256 3.92 21.17 5.67
CA ALA A 256 3.78 22.33 4.78
C ALA A 256 2.90 22.05 3.54
N PHE A 257 2.59 20.79 3.23
CA PHE A 257 1.81 20.43 2.04
C PHE A 257 0.33 20.80 2.14
N ASP A 258 -0.21 20.90 3.36
CA ASP A 258 -1.59 21.36 3.61
C ASP A 258 -1.83 22.76 3.02
N GLU A 259 -0.79 23.62 3.06
CA GLU A 259 -0.86 25.00 2.59
C GLU A 259 -0.03 25.30 1.33
N LEU A 260 0.74 24.34 0.81
CA LEU A 260 1.57 24.54 -0.37
C LEU A 260 0.75 24.43 -1.67
N PRO A 261 0.63 25.50 -2.48
CA PRO A 261 0.01 25.40 -3.79
C PRO A 261 0.83 24.50 -4.72
N VAL A 262 0.16 23.75 -5.59
CA VAL A 262 0.81 22.90 -6.61
C VAL A 262 1.74 23.72 -7.52
N SER A 263 1.35 24.96 -7.83
CA SER A 263 2.19 25.90 -8.59
C SER A 263 3.52 26.26 -7.90
N GLY A 264 3.64 26.03 -6.60
CA GLY A 264 4.85 26.19 -5.80
C GLY A 264 5.84 25.01 -5.89
N PHE A 265 5.55 23.96 -6.68
CA PHE A 265 6.43 22.78 -6.77
C PHE A 265 7.91 23.12 -7.03
N SER A 266 8.20 24.07 -7.93
CA SER A 266 9.58 24.44 -8.27
C SER A 266 10.34 25.15 -7.13
N THR A 267 9.64 25.57 -6.06
CA THR A 267 10.27 26.19 -4.88
C THR A 267 10.65 25.17 -3.82
N LEU A 268 10.26 23.90 -3.97
CA LEU A 268 10.66 22.83 -3.06
C LEU A 268 12.18 22.58 -3.17
N PRO A 269 12.83 22.11 -2.08
CA PRO A 269 14.15 21.50 -2.15
C PRO A 269 14.26 20.50 -3.31
N THR A 270 15.40 20.46 -3.99
CA THR A 270 15.60 19.63 -5.20
C THR A 270 15.27 18.16 -4.97
N GLU A 271 15.60 17.60 -3.81
CA GLU A 271 15.33 16.20 -3.47
C GLU A 271 13.82 15.90 -3.28
N LEU A 272 13.00 16.92 -3.00
CA LEU A 272 11.53 16.82 -2.91
C LEU A 272 10.84 17.02 -4.27
N GLN A 273 11.56 17.45 -5.30
CA GLN A 273 11.04 17.58 -6.67
C GLN A 273 11.03 16.21 -7.40
N ALA A 274 10.63 15.15 -6.70
CA ALA A 274 10.69 13.76 -7.16
C ALA A 274 9.49 12.95 -6.62
N GLY A 275 9.41 11.68 -7.03
CA GLY A 275 8.44 10.71 -6.51
C GLY A 275 6.98 11.18 -6.58
N SER A 276 6.23 10.91 -5.51
CA SER A 276 4.78 11.13 -5.46
C SER A 276 4.41 12.62 -5.60
N ILE A 277 5.24 13.52 -5.07
CA ILE A 277 5.04 14.97 -5.17
C ILE A 277 5.16 15.42 -6.63
N LYS A 278 6.21 14.97 -7.33
CA LYS A 278 6.39 15.27 -8.76
C LYS A 278 5.25 14.71 -9.59
N ARG A 279 4.82 13.47 -9.33
CA ARG A 279 3.69 12.84 -10.02
C ARG A 279 2.41 13.67 -9.87
N ALA A 280 2.08 14.09 -8.65
CA ALA A 280 0.90 14.91 -8.38
C ALA A 280 0.97 16.29 -9.08
N TYR A 281 2.15 16.92 -9.08
CA TYR A 281 2.40 18.16 -9.83
C TYR A 281 2.20 17.98 -11.34
N GLU A 282 2.79 16.94 -11.94
CA GLU A 282 2.68 16.66 -13.38
C GLU A 282 1.23 16.36 -13.78
N ALA A 283 0.51 15.57 -12.98
CA ALA A 283 -0.89 15.28 -13.22
C ALA A 283 -1.76 16.56 -13.19
N ALA A 284 -1.57 17.39 -12.16
CA ALA A 284 -2.31 18.65 -12.01
C ALA A 284 -2.00 19.67 -13.12
N THR A 285 -0.76 19.75 -13.57
CA THR A 285 -0.35 20.72 -14.60
C THR A 285 -0.67 20.28 -16.03
N ALA A 286 -0.87 18.97 -16.27
CA ALA A 286 -1.23 18.45 -17.58
C ALA A 286 -2.52 19.08 -18.16
N GLY A 287 -3.45 19.49 -17.29
CA GLY A 287 -4.69 20.18 -17.65
C GLY A 287 -4.57 21.67 -17.96
N GLY A 288 -3.40 22.28 -17.73
CA GLY A 288 -3.19 23.74 -17.80
C GLY A 288 -3.40 24.44 -16.45
N ASN A 289 -3.78 25.73 -16.50
CA ASN A 289 -4.06 26.58 -15.32
C ASN A 289 -2.97 26.60 -14.24
N ASN A 290 -1.70 26.35 -14.60
CA ASN A 290 -0.59 26.28 -13.66
C ASN A 290 -0.83 25.28 -12.49
N GLY A 291 -1.58 24.21 -12.74
CA GLY A 291 -1.91 23.19 -11.74
C GLY A 291 -3.15 23.49 -10.88
N ASN A 292 -3.75 24.68 -11.00
CA ASN A 292 -4.98 25.03 -10.29
C ASN A 292 -6.20 24.28 -10.85
N TYR A 293 -7.32 24.30 -10.12
CA TYR A 293 -8.58 23.76 -10.61
C TYR A 293 -9.05 24.47 -11.89
N ALA A 294 -9.85 23.78 -12.71
CA ALA A 294 -10.36 24.32 -13.97
C ALA A 294 -11.13 25.65 -13.80
N ASP A 295 -11.78 25.84 -12.65
CA ASP A 295 -12.52 27.05 -12.29
C ASP A 295 -11.65 28.19 -11.72
N GLY A 296 -10.33 27.99 -11.65
CA GLY A 296 -9.36 28.99 -11.21
C GLY A 296 -9.04 28.96 -9.71
N ASP A 297 -9.74 28.16 -8.91
CA ASP A 297 -9.43 27.99 -7.49
C ASP A 297 -8.02 27.35 -7.33
N ILE A 298 -7.30 27.79 -6.30
CA ILE A 298 -5.97 27.28 -6.00
C ILE A 298 -6.05 25.80 -5.64
N ARG A 299 -5.16 24.99 -6.22
CA ARG A 299 -4.96 23.59 -5.83
C ARG A 299 -3.74 23.48 -4.93
N TYR A 300 -3.94 22.88 -3.76
CA TYR A 300 -2.88 22.55 -2.79
C TYR A 300 -2.49 21.08 -2.90
N PHE A 301 -1.36 20.67 -2.31
CA PHE A 301 -0.92 19.27 -2.23
C PHE A 301 -1.73 18.46 -1.19
N THR A 302 -3.06 18.51 -1.29
CA THR A 302 -3.99 17.79 -0.42
C THR A 302 -3.98 16.28 -0.71
N CYS A 303 -4.62 15.50 0.17
CA CYS A 303 -4.87 14.07 -0.02
C CYS A 303 -5.41 13.75 -1.42
N GLN A 304 -6.41 14.51 -1.89
CA GLN A 304 -7.02 14.33 -3.21
C GLN A 304 -6.04 14.62 -4.34
N THR A 305 -5.19 15.64 -4.21
CA THR A 305 -4.21 15.97 -5.26
C THR A 305 -3.24 14.83 -5.51
N CYS A 306 -2.86 14.07 -4.47
CA CYS A 306 -1.95 12.93 -4.59
C CYS A 306 -2.67 11.61 -4.91
N HIS A 307 -3.76 11.27 -4.19
CA HIS A 307 -4.44 9.97 -4.27
C HIS A 307 -5.68 9.95 -5.18
N MET A 308 -6.13 11.12 -5.64
CA MET A 308 -7.16 11.29 -6.66
C MET A 308 -6.66 12.21 -7.79
N SER A 309 -5.39 12.01 -8.17
CA SER A 309 -4.66 12.86 -9.12
C SER A 309 -5.51 13.16 -10.37
N PRO A 310 -5.59 14.42 -10.81
CA PRO A 310 -6.43 14.76 -11.96
C PRO A 310 -5.87 14.19 -13.27
N LYS A 311 -6.75 13.72 -14.14
CA LYS A 311 -6.44 13.25 -15.50
C LYS A 311 -7.04 14.20 -16.52
N ALA A 312 -6.18 14.84 -17.30
CA ALA A 312 -6.60 15.74 -18.37
C ALA A 312 -7.29 15.01 -19.52
N GLY A 313 -8.39 15.58 -20.01
CA GLY A 313 -9.16 15.05 -21.13
C GLY A 313 -10.06 13.86 -20.78
N ALA A 314 -10.17 13.48 -19.50
CA ALA A 314 -11.07 12.40 -19.09
C ALA A 314 -12.52 12.87 -18.92
N GLN A 315 -13.45 11.94 -19.11
CA GLN A 315 -14.89 12.15 -18.95
C GLN A 315 -15.36 11.62 -17.61
N GLY A 316 -16.44 12.20 -17.08
CA GLY A 316 -16.97 11.80 -15.77
C GLY A 316 -17.89 10.58 -15.83
N CYS A 317 -18.48 10.28 -17.01
CA CYS A 317 -19.39 9.16 -17.20
C CYS A 317 -19.50 8.75 -18.68
N ASN A 318 -20.08 7.57 -18.93
CA ASN A 318 -20.36 7.02 -20.26
C ASN A 318 -21.57 7.64 -20.99
N LYS A 319 -22.04 8.83 -20.56
CA LYS A 319 -23.19 9.55 -21.15
C LYS A 319 -22.78 10.74 -22.01
N ASN A 320 -21.56 10.70 -22.53
CA ASN A 320 -20.93 11.71 -23.37
C ASN A 320 -20.90 13.13 -22.77
N PRO A 321 -20.50 13.32 -21.49
CA PRO A 321 -20.25 14.66 -20.97
C PRO A 321 -19.00 15.26 -21.65
N PRO A 322 -18.83 16.59 -21.63
CA PRO A 322 -17.59 17.22 -22.06
C PRO A 322 -16.38 16.65 -21.28
N PRO A 323 -15.26 16.34 -21.96
CA PRO A 323 -14.00 16.04 -21.29
C PRO A 323 -13.56 17.19 -20.39
N ARG A 324 -12.98 16.88 -19.23
CA ARG A 324 -12.45 17.89 -18.29
C ARG A 324 -10.93 17.95 -18.33
N PRO A 325 -10.33 19.14 -18.16
CA PRO A 325 -8.87 19.26 -18.04
C PRO A 325 -8.33 18.69 -16.73
N ASP A 326 -9.17 18.48 -15.71
CA ASP A 326 -8.73 18.17 -14.35
C ASP A 326 -9.55 17.07 -13.64
N MET A 327 -10.08 16.08 -14.39
CA MET A 327 -10.96 15.04 -13.83
C MET A 327 -10.26 14.18 -12.76
N PRO A 328 -10.75 14.08 -11.52
CA PRO A 328 -10.10 13.26 -10.49
C PRO A 328 -10.28 11.77 -10.77
N VAL A 329 -9.20 11.00 -10.75
CA VAL A 329 -9.30 9.53 -10.78
C VAL A 329 -9.58 9.00 -9.37
N HIS A 330 -10.34 7.92 -9.26
CA HIS A 330 -10.62 7.29 -7.95
C HIS A 330 -9.60 6.19 -7.66
N ASP A 331 -8.30 6.48 -7.86
CA ASP A 331 -7.23 5.52 -7.61
C ASP A 331 -7.27 5.05 -6.15
N LEU A 332 -7.18 6.00 -5.20
CA LEU A 332 -7.40 5.77 -3.76
C LEU A 332 -6.50 4.65 -3.17
N THR A 333 -5.49 4.19 -3.92
CA THR A 333 -4.54 3.18 -3.46
C THR A 333 -3.49 3.82 -2.54
N GLY A 334 -3.15 3.08 -1.50
CA GLY A 334 -1.98 3.33 -0.65
C GLY A 334 -0.86 2.36 -1.00
N GLY A 335 -0.18 1.81 0.02
CA GLY A 335 0.89 0.82 -0.17
C GLY A 335 0.45 -0.65 -0.09
N ASN A 336 -0.84 -0.95 -0.01
CA ASN A 336 -1.31 -2.32 0.22
C ASN A 336 -1.41 -3.14 -1.08
N TYR A 337 -0.25 -3.61 -1.57
CA TYR A 337 -0.16 -4.47 -2.76
C TYR A 337 -0.50 -5.95 -2.49
N TRP A 338 -0.57 -6.36 -1.22
CA TRP A 338 -0.63 -7.77 -0.86
C TRP A 338 -2.04 -8.20 -0.46
N MET A 339 -2.79 -7.38 0.28
CA MET A 339 -4.14 -7.76 0.75
C MET A 339 -5.11 -8.16 -0.36
N PRO A 340 -5.09 -7.54 -1.57
CA PRO A 340 -5.91 -8.03 -2.66
C PRO A 340 -5.63 -9.50 -3.05
N GLU A 341 -4.39 -9.98 -2.92
CA GLU A 341 -4.05 -11.40 -3.14
C GLU A 341 -4.67 -12.32 -2.07
N VAL A 342 -4.66 -11.86 -0.81
CA VAL A 342 -5.31 -12.56 0.32
C VAL A 342 -6.80 -12.69 0.09
N ILE A 343 -7.45 -11.60 -0.30
CA ILE A 343 -8.89 -11.58 -0.59
C ILE A 343 -9.21 -12.53 -1.74
N LYS A 344 -8.44 -12.51 -2.85
CA LYS A 344 -8.62 -13.43 -3.98
C LYS A 344 -8.45 -14.89 -3.56
N TYR A 345 -7.45 -15.20 -2.73
CA TYR A 345 -7.23 -16.54 -2.21
C TYR A 345 -8.40 -17.02 -1.34
N MET A 346 -8.80 -16.21 -0.36
CA MET A 346 -9.89 -16.57 0.56
C MET A 346 -11.24 -16.68 -0.15
N ASP A 347 -11.48 -15.87 -1.18
CA ASP A 347 -12.65 -16.00 -2.04
C ASP A 347 -12.67 -17.38 -2.74
N ALA A 348 -11.53 -17.77 -3.33
CA ALA A 348 -11.39 -19.06 -4.00
C ALA A 348 -11.52 -20.25 -3.03
N GLN A 349 -11.16 -20.08 -1.75
CA GLN A 349 -11.36 -21.09 -0.71
C GLN A 349 -12.77 -21.07 -0.10
N GLY A 350 -13.57 -20.04 -0.37
CA GLY A 350 -14.86 -19.82 0.29
C GLY A 350 -14.73 -19.50 1.78
N THR A 351 -13.62 -18.88 2.18
CA THR A 351 -13.30 -18.53 3.58
C THR A 351 -13.37 -17.04 3.87
N LEU A 352 -13.70 -16.18 2.89
CA LEU A 352 -14.07 -14.80 3.17
C LEU A 352 -15.26 -14.74 4.12
N ARG A 353 -15.16 -13.90 5.17
CA ARG A 353 -16.23 -13.72 6.14
C ARG A 353 -17.51 -13.19 5.51
N LEU A 354 -17.39 -12.16 4.66
CA LEU A 354 -18.47 -11.57 3.88
C LEU A 354 -17.95 -11.07 2.53
N GLY A 355 -18.84 -10.94 1.56
CA GLY A 355 -18.55 -10.31 0.27
C GLY A 355 -17.76 -11.21 -0.70
N GLY A 356 -17.89 -12.53 -0.57
CA GLY A 356 -17.33 -13.48 -1.54
C GLY A 356 -18.06 -13.48 -2.89
N GLY A 357 -17.59 -14.32 -3.81
CA GLY A 357 -18.06 -14.41 -5.19
C GLY A 357 -17.50 -13.29 -6.07
N LEU A 358 -16.18 -13.05 -6.01
CA LEU A 358 -15.54 -12.01 -6.80
C LEU A 358 -15.77 -12.22 -8.30
N THR A 359 -16.20 -11.15 -8.96
CA THR A 359 -16.36 -11.11 -10.41
C THR A 359 -15.02 -10.99 -11.13
N ALA A 360 -14.97 -11.37 -12.41
CA ALA A 360 -13.76 -11.21 -13.22
C ALA A 360 -13.33 -9.74 -13.32
N GLU A 361 -14.29 -8.82 -13.35
CA GLU A 361 -14.05 -7.38 -13.36
C GLU A 361 -13.48 -6.87 -12.02
N GLU A 362 -13.93 -7.40 -10.89
CA GLU A 362 -13.33 -7.10 -9.57
C GLU A 362 -11.89 -7.60 -9.50
N ILE A 363 -11.63 -8.83 -9.91
CA ILE A 363 -10.28 -9.39 -9.93
C ILE A 363 -9.34 -8.56 -10.82
N ALA A 364 -9.78 -8.17 -12.03
CA ALA A 364 -8.99 -7.33 -12.92
C ALA A 364 -8.71 -5.94 -12.31
N ALA A 365 -9.70 -5.32 -11.66
CA ALA A 365 -9.52 -4.04 -10.99
C ALA A 365 -8.56 -4.15 -9.79
N MET A 366 -8.62 -5.25 -9.02
CA MET A 366 -7.69 -5.56 -7.94
C MET A 366 -6.25 -5.71 -8.46
N ASP A 367 -6.04 -6.40 -9.58
CA ASP A 367 -4.73 -6.56 -10.21
C ASP A 367 -4.13 -5.20 -10.63
N ASP A 368 -4.95 -4.33 -11.24
CA ASP A 368 -4.53 -2.96 -11.54
C ASP A 368 -4.24 -2.16 -10.26
N GLY A 369 -5.03 -2.39 -9.20
CA GLY A 369 -4.85 -1.78 -7.87
C GLY A 369 -3.53 -2.16 -7.20
N ILE A 370 -3.14 -3.44 -7.30
CA ILE A 370 -1.85 -3.94 -6.84
C ILE A 370 -0.72 -3.19 -7.54
N ALA A 371 -0.79 -3.03 -8.87
CA ALA A 371 0.22 -2.31 -9.64
C ALA A 371 0.32 -0.82 -9.24
N ARG A 372 -0.81 -0.16 -8.95
CA ARG A 372 -0.83 1.23 -8.45
C ARG A 372 -0.27 1.33 -7.03
N ALA A 373 -0.58 0.39 -6.15
CA ALA A 373 -0.04 0.35 -4.80
C ALA A 373 1.49 0.16 -4.78
N GLN A 374 2.01 -0.72 -5.63
CA GLN A 374 3.45 -0.91 -5.83
C GLN A 374 4.13 0.36 -6.34
N ARG A 375 3.56 1.02 -7.35
CA ARG A 375 4.06 2.32 -7.83
C ARG A 375 4.08 3.37 -6.73
N ASN A 376 3.03 3.46 -5.91
CA ASN A 376 3.00 4.40 -4.78
C ASN A 376 4.16 4.16 -3.80
N LEU A 377 4.49 2.89 -3.51
CA LEU A 377 5.65 2.56 -2.68
C LEU A 377 6.98 2.99 -3.32
N GLN A 378 7.14 2.79 -4.63
CA GLN A 378 8.35 3.18 -5.36
C GLN A 378 8.58 4.70 -5.41
N GLU A 379 7.50 5.46 -5.28
CA GLU A 379 7.52 6.92 -5.39
C GLU A 379 7.40 7.62 -4.03
N ALA A 380 7.32 6.86 -2.92
CA ALA A 380 7.17 7.38 -1.56
C ALA A 380 8.50 7.79 -0.89
N ALA A 381 9.63 7.27 -1.37
CA ALA A 381 10.95 7.55 -0.81
C ALA A 381 12.04 7.65 -1.88
N SER A 382 13.14 8.33 -1.55
CA SER A 382 14.38 8.24 -2.31
C SER A 382 15.58 8.01 -1.39
N LEU A 383 16.60 7.33 -1.92
CA LEU A 383 17.84 7.03 -1.20
C LEU A 383 19.04 7.71 -1.86
N SER A 384 19.96 8.19 -1.04
CA SER A 384 21.27 8.65 -1.50
C SER A 384 22.36 8.25 -0.50
N VAL A 385 23.58 8.06 -0.99
CA VAL A 385 24.73 7.68 -0.16
C VAL A 385 25.87 8.68 -0.37
N SER A 386 26.42 9.17 0.73
CA SER A 386 27.61 10.03 0.74
C SER A 386 28.57 9.54 1.81
N GLY A 387 29.74 9.04 1.41
CA GLY A 387 30.65 8.35 2.33
C GLY A 387 29.96 7.14 2.98
N ASN A 388 29.92 7.11 4.30
CA ASN A 388 29.20 6.09 5.07
C ASN A 388 27.86 6.61 5.61
N THR A 389 27.27 7.63 5.01
CA THR A 389 25.95 8.13 5.38
C THR A 389 24.95 7.73 4.31
N LEU A 390 23.96 6.93 4.69
CA LEU A 390 22.76 6.66 3.91
C LEU A 390 21.70 7.67 4.30
N ARG A 391 21.17 8.40 3.33
CA ARG A 391 20.07 9.35 3.51
C ARG A 391 18.82 8.79 2.85
N VAL A 392 17.71 8.77 3.58
CA VAL A 392 16.38 8.44 3.08
C VAL A 392 15.49 9.68 3.20
N VAL A 393 14.85 10.07 2.10
CA VAL A 393 13.99 11.26 2.03
C VAL A 393 12.53 10.82 1.92
N ASN A 394 11.67 11.38 2.77
CA ASN A 394 10.22 11.21 2.68
C ASN A 394 9.66 12.06 1.53
N LEU A 395 9.06 11.42 0.54
CA LEU A 395 8.42 12.06 -0.61
C LEU A 395 6.89 12.02 -0.50
N THR A 396 6.34 11.94 0.71
CA THR A 396 4.90 11.90 0.99
C THR A 396 4.44 13.09 1.81
N GLY A 397 3.12 13.31 1.85
CA GLY A 397 2.49 14.41 2.58
C GLY A 397 2.22 14.12 4.06
N HIS A 398 2.63 12.96 4.57
CA HIS A 398 2.43 12.46 5.94
C HIS A 398 3.71 11.73 6.39
N LYS A 399 3.73 11.06 7.54
CA LYS A 399 4.93 10.27 7.90
C LYS A 399 5.14 9.13 6.91
N LEU A 400 6.40 8.74 6.72
CA LEU A 400 6.78 7.60 5.89
C LEU A 400 7.13 6.42 6.82
N ILE A 401 6.38 5.32 6.82
CA ILE A 401 5.04 5.10 6.23
C ILE A 401 3.92 5.70 7.12
N SER A 402 2.66 5.71 6.68
CA SER A 402 1.51 6.11 7.50
C SER A 402 0.36 5.09 7.45
N GLY A 403 -0.75 5.37 8.14
CA GLY A 403 -1.91 4.49 8.27
C GLY A 403 -1.91 3.62 9.53
N TYR A 404 -2.65 2.50 9.46
CA TYR A 404 -2.77 1.51 10.52
C TYR A 404 -1.40 1.09 11.07
N PRO A 405 -1.13 1.29 12.38
CA PRO A 405 0.21 1.16 12.95
C PRO A 405 0.69 -0.29 13.11
N GLU A 406 -0.22 -1.22 13.44
CA GLU A 406 0.17 -2.56 13.86
C GLU A 406 0.63 -3.42 12.67
N GLY A 407 1.80 -4.03 12.81
CA GLY A 407 2.35 -4.97 11.84
C GLY A 407 2.90 -4.37 10.55
N ARG A 408 2.77 -3.06 10.30
CA ARG A 408 3.38 -2.38 9.15
C ARG A 408 4.77 -1.89 9.50
N ARG A 409 5.75 -2.16 8.64
CA ARG A 409 7.13 -1.68 8.84
C ARG A 409 7.86 -1.45 7.53
N MET A 410 8.85 -0.56 7.58
CA MET A 410 9.88 -0.45 6.55
C MET A 410 11.27 -0.56 7.18
N TRP A 411 12.25 -1.10 6.46
CA TRP A 411 13.62 -1.24 6.97
C TRP A 411 14.63 -1.33 5.83
N PHE A 412 15.92 -1.17 6.14
CA PHE A 412 16.98 -1.40 5.17
C PHE A 412 17.44 -2.85 5.18
N ASN A 413 17.46 -3.49 4.02
CA ASN A 413 18.26 -4.69 3.77
C ASN A 413 19.56 -4.27 3.10
N ILE A 414 20.69 -4.55 3.76
CA ILE A 414 22.02 -4.12 3.29
C ILE A 414 22.90 -5.34 3.12
N LYS A 415 23.29 -5.63 1.88
CA LYS A 415 24.18 -6.74 1.55
C LYS A 415 25.57 -6.21 1.21
N TRP A 416 26.53 -6.54 2.04
CA TRP A 416 27.93 -6.12 1.93
C TRP A 416 28.75 -7.13 1.16
N TYR A 417 29.52 -6.67 0.18
CA TYR A 417 30.32 -7.53 -0.69
C TYR A 417 31.79 -7.13 -0.69
N ASP A 418 32.68 -8.10 -0.85
CA ASP A 418 34.10 -7.84 -1.13
C ASP A 418 34.33 -7.45 -2.61
N SER A 419 35.58 -7.16 -2.98
CA SER A 419 35.95 -6.81 -4.37
C SER A 419 35.75 -7.94 -5.38
N ALA A 420 35.59 -9.18 -4.93
CA ALA A 420 35.34 -10.36 -5.77
C ALA A 420 33.83 -10.68 -5.91
N GLY A 421 32.96 -9.92 -5.24
CA GLY A 421 31.51 -10.14 -5.25
C GLY A 421 31.04 -11.18 -4.22
N THR A 422 31.87 -11.55 -3.24
CA THR A 422 31.47 -12.46 -2.15
C THR A 422 30.67 -11.70 -1.11
N LEU A 423 29.49 -12.20 -0.74
CA LEU A 423 28.68 -11.65 0.35
C LEU A 423 29.41 -11.85 1.70
N LEU A 424 29.71 -10.75 2.38
CA LEU A 424 30.38 -10.72 3.68
C LEU A 424 29.39 -10.66 4.84
N ARG A 425 28.33 -9.86 4.72
CA ARG A 425 27.32 -9.63 5.75
C ARG A 425 26.01 -9.16 5.12
N GLU A 426 24.88 -9.51 5.72
CA GLU A 426 23.56 -9.01 5.36
C GLU A 426 22.89 -8.45 6.62
N ASP A 427 22.67 -7.14 6.64
CA ASP A 427 21.93 -6.44 7.69
C ASP A 427 20.44 -6.38 7.31
N GLY A 428 19.53 -6.45 8.28
CA GLY A 428 18.09 -6.43 8.03
C GLY A 428 17.60 -7.62 7.21
N LYS A 429 18.19 -8.80 7.45
CA LYS A 429 17.92 -10.00 6.68
C LYS A 429 16.47 -10.46 6.83
N TYR A 430 15.77 -10.57 5.70
CA TYR A 430 14.47 -11.22 5.60
C TYR A 430 14.65 -12.66 5.10
N GLY A 431 14.04 -13.63 5.79
CA GLY A 431 14.19 -15.03 5.41
C GLY A 431 13.50 -16.01 6.36
N PRO A 432 13.80 -17.31 6.24
CA PRO A 432 13.11 -18.36 6.98
C PRO A 432 13.49 -18.36 8.46
N LEU A 433 12.48 -18.24 9.32
CA LEU A 433 12.53 -18.49 10.76
C LEU A 433 11.85 -19.82 11.06
N GLN A 434 12.59 -20.76 11.65
CA GLN A 434 12.05 -22.02 12.12
C GLN A 434 11.25 -21.79 13.41
N LEU A 435 9.98 -22.17 13.41
CA LEU A 435 9.13 -22.15 14.59
C LEU A 435 9.36 -23.39 15.46
N ALA A 436 8.94 -23.30 16.72
CA ALA A 436 8.94 -24.38 17.70
C ALA A 436 7.53 -24.92 17.98
N PHE A 437 6.55 -24.57 17.15
CA PHE A 437 5.17 -25.02 17.22
C PHE A 437 4.58 -25.23 15.82
N ASP A 438 3.52 -26.03 15.78
CA ASP A 438 2.78 -26.41 14.56
C ASP A 438 1.62 -25.45 14.36
N ILE A 439 1.72 -24.63 13.32
CA ILE A 439 0.69 -23.66 12.94
C ILE A 439 -0.20 -24.17 11.81
N THR A 440 0.15 -25.28 11.16
CA THR A 440 -0.67 -25.89 10.09
C THR A 440 -1.56 -27.05 10.59
N GLY A 441 -1.28 -27.57 11.78
CA GLY A 441 -1.95 -28.72 12.37
C GLY A 441 -1.49 -30.07 11.78
N ASP A 442 -0.36 -30.12 11.06
CA ASP A 442 0.15 -31.33 10.40
C ASP A 442 1.02 -32.22 11.31
N GLY A 443 1.22 -31.79 12.56
CA GLY A 443 2.04 -32.43 13.57
C GLY A 443 3.54 -32.08 13.49
N LYS A 444 3.94 -31.06 12.70
CA LYS A 444 5.33 -30.62 12.56
C LYS A 444 5.46 -29.13 12.80
N ASN A 445 6.66 -28.72 13.21
CA ASN A 445 6.97 -27.31 13.35
C ASN A 445 7.19 -26.66 11.99
N ASP A 446 6.57 -25.51 11.78
CA ASP A 446 6.61 -24.79 10.52
C ASP A 446 7.79 -23.82 10.40
N THR A 447 7.99 -23.28 9.20
CA THR A 447 8.92 -22.20 8.91
C THR A 447 8.16 -21.05 8.29
N VAL A 448 8.46 -19.83 8.73
CA VAL A 448 7.84 -18.60 8.24
C VAL A 448 8.90 -17.62 7.74
N ASN A 449 8.58 -16.79 6.75
CA ASN A 449 9.50 -15.75 6.28
C ASN A 449 9.27 -14.42 7.00
N THR A 450 10.31 -13.87 7.60
CA THR A 450 10.25 -12.66 8.43
C THR A 450 11.64 -12.03 8.57
N ILE A 451 11.74 -10.84 9.18
CA ILE A 451 13.03 -10.27 9.61
C ILE A 451 13.60 -11.19 10.71
N LEU A 452 14.81 -11.70 10.48
CA LEU A 452 15.40 -12.73 11.34
C LEU A 452 15.87 -12.20 12.70
N ASP A 453 16.42 -10.98 12.72
CA ASP A 453 16.88 -10.32 13.94
C ASP A 453 16.29 -8.90 14.01
N LEU A 454 15.31 -8.69 14.89
CA LEU A 454 14.68 -7.38 15.11
C LEU A 454 15.54 -6.45 15.96
N HIS A 455 16.61 -6.97 16.58
CA HIS A 455 17.46 -6.25 17.51
C HIS A 455 18.90 -6.11 17.02
N ASP A 456 19.18 -6.48 15.76
CA ASP A 456 20.49 -6.27 15.14
C ASP A 456 20.83 -4.77 15.16
N PRO A 457 21.95 -4.36 15.79
CA PRO A 457 22.33 -2.96 15.88
C PRO A 457 22.65 -2.30 14.52
N ASN A 458 22.81 -3.09 13.45
CA ASN A 458 23.00 -2.58 12.09
C ASN A 458 21.67 -2.47 11.31
N THR A 459 20.56 -2.95 11.89
CA THR A 459 19.24 -2.92 11.26
C THR A 459 18.42 -1.76 11.78
N LYS A 460 17.99 -0.87 10.88
CA LYS A 460 17.06 0.22 11.19
C LYS A 460 15.67 -0.15 10.68
N ILE A 461 14.75 -0.39 11.61
CA ILE A 461 13.32 -0.64 11.34
C ILE A 461 12.54 0.62 11.69
N TYR A 462 11.64 1.01 10.80
CA TYR A 462 10.71 2.12 10.96
C TYR A 462 9.28 1.58 11.13
N GLU A 463 8.67 1.87 12.27
CA GLU A 463 7.38 1.33 12.70
C GLU A 463 6.78 2.15 13.86
N VAL A 464 5.57 1.79 14.27
CA VAL A 464 4.91 2.33 15.48
C VAL A 464 4.64 1.18 16.42
N ASP A 465 5.00 1.35 17.69
CA ASP A 465 4.71 0.38 18.74
C ASP A 465 3.73 1.01 19.76
N GLY A 466 2.57 0.37 19.88
CA GLY A 466 1.56 0.64 20.90
C GLY A 466 1.83 -0.17 22.17
N ALA A 467 1.34 0.31 23.31
CA ALA A 467 1.56 -0.33 24.59
C ALA A 467 0.38 -0.12 25.56
N ILE A 468 0.32 -1.03 26.53
CA ILE A 468 -0.53 -0.93 27.72
C ILE A 468 0.36 -0.46 28.89
N THR A 469 -0.02 0.65 29.55
CA THR A 469 0.70 1.11 30.74
C THR A 469 0.32 0.31 31.98
N GLN A 470 1.21 0.26 32.98
CA GLN A 470 0.97 -0.41 34.26
C GLN A 470 -0.33 0.09 34.95
N GLU A 471 -0.57 1.41 34.91
CA GLU A 471 -1.75 2.03 35.50
C GLU A 471 -3.02 1.58 34.80
N TRP A 472 -2.99 1.54 33.46
CA TRP A 472 -4.14 1.12 32.68
C TRP A 472 -4.42 -0.38 32.85
N ALA A 473 -3.39 -1.22 32.88
CA ALA A 473 -3.53 -2.64 33.22
C ALA A 473 -4.19 -2.85 34.59
N SER A 474 -3.81 -2.05 35.60
CA SER A 474 -4.43 -2.09 36.93
C SER A 474 -5.89 -1.63 36.90
N GLN A 475 -6.21 -0.59 36.12
CA GLN A 475 -7.58 -0.10 35.94
C GLN A 475 -8.47 -1.14 35.22
N LEU A 476 -7.96 -1.81 34.18
CA LEU A 476 -8.66 -2.88 33.48
C LEU A 476 -9.04 -4.02 34.43
N ILE A 477 -8.10 -4.50 35.25
CA ILE A 477 -8.37 -5.56 36.23
C ILE A 477 -9.40 -5.12 37.29
N ALA A 478 -9.42 -3.83 37.65
CA ALA A 478 -10.41 -3.28 38.56
C ALA A 478 -11.81 -3.18 37.92
N ILE A 479 -11.89 -2.98 36.60
CA ILE A 479 -13.13 -3.01 35.82
C ILE A 479 -13.66 -4.45 35.74
N ASP A 480 -12.81 -5.39 35.31
CA ASP A 480 -13.11 -6.82 35.29
C ASP A 480 -11.85 -7.65 35.64
N PRO A 481 -11.87 -8.45 36.72
CA PRO A 481 -10.76 -9.34 37.06
C PRO A 481 -10.34 -10.32 35.96
N SER A 482 -11.21 -10.60 34.97
CA SER A 482 -10.90 -11.47 33.84
C SER A 482 -9.72 -10.96 32.98
N TYR A 483 -9.52 -9.64 32.92
CA TYR A 483 -8.41 -9.02 32.19
C TYR A 483 -7.05 -9.52 32.66
N ALA A 484 -6.89 -9.88 33.94
CA ALA A 484 -5.61 -10.32 34.50
C ALA A 484 -4.96 -11.49 33.74
N THR A 485 -5.74 -12.29 33.01
CA THR A 485 -5.27 -13.46 32.26
C THR A 485 -5.16 -13.23 30.76
N VAL A 486 -5.48 -12.04 30.26
CA VAL A 486 -5.36 -11.70 28.83
C VAL A 486 -3.88 -11.65 28.46
N PRO A 487 -3.41 -12.49 27.51
CA PRO A 487 -2.04 -12.42 26.99
C PRO A 487 -1.81 -11.09 26.29
N VAL A 488 -0.72 -10.40 26.59
CA VAL A 488 -0.35 -9.15 25.88
C VAL A 488 0.77 -9.33 24.88
N GLU A 489 1.55 -10.42 25.02
CA GLU A 489 2.70 -10.74 24.18
C GLU A 489 2.85 -12.25 24.04
N PHE A 490 3.27 -12.67 22.83
CA PHE A 490 3.59 -14.05 22.50
C PHE A 490 5.03 -14.12 21.97
N ASP A 491 5.76 -15.13 22.40
CA ASP A 491 7.08 -15.42 21.85
C ASP A 491 6.95 -15.86 20.38
N ARG A 492 7.59 -15.12 19.48
CA ARG A 492 7.47 -15.32 18.03
C ARG A 492 7.99 -16.66 17.49
N VAL A 493 8.76 -17.42 18.29
CA VAL A 493 9.31 -18.74 17.90
C VAL A 493 8.48 -19.87 18.47
N THR A 494 8.06 -19.78 19.73
CA THR A 494 7.41 -20.85 20.49
C THR A 494 5.90 -20.69 20.61
N GLY A 495 5.36 -19.51 20.30
CA GLY A 495 3.95 -19.15 20.44
C GLY A 495 3.48 -19.09 21.90
N GLN A 496 4.38 -19.18 22.87
CA GLN A 496 4.04 -19.15 24.29
C GLN A 496 3.74 -17.71 24.73
N VAL A 497 2.79 -17.56 25.64
CA VAL A 497 2.51 -16.27 26.30
C VAL A 497 3.72 -15.88 27.15
N THR A 498 4.29 -14.70 26.89
CA THR A 498 5.44 -14.15 27.63
C THR A 498 5.02 -13.13 28.68
N ALA A 499 3.88 -12.47 28.48
CA ALA A 499 3.30 -11.53 29.43
C ALA A 499 1.77 -11.51 29.33
N THR A 500 1.11 -11.21 30.45
CA THR A 500 -0.33 -10.95 30.56
C THR A 500 -0.60 -9.55 31.10
N ILE A 501 -1.84 -9.04 30.99
CA ILE A 501 -2.23 -7.77 31.65
C ILE A 501 -1.98 -7.85 33.17
N GLY A 502 -2.16 -9.02 33.79
CA GLY A 502 -1.83 -9.23 35.20
C GLY A 502 -0.33 -9.02 35.49
N ASP A 503 0.54 -9.49 34.61
CA ASP A 503 1.98 -9.25 34.72
C ASP A 503 2.31 -7.77 34.55
N VAL A 504 1.69 -7.09 33.57
CA VAL A 504 1.86 -5.65 33.35
C VAL A 504 1.42 -4.84 34.57
N ALA A 505 0.27 -5.16 35.16
CA ALA A 505 -0.23 -4.50 36.37
C ALA A 505 0.69 -4.69 37.59
N ASN A 506 1.48 -5.76 37.64
CA ASN A 506 2.46 -6.04 38.70
C ASN A 506 3.82 -5.36 38.48
N GLN A 507 4.03 -4.68 37.34
CA GLN A 507 5.25 -3.91 37.09
C GLN A 507 5.30 -2.64 37.97
N ALA A 508 6.43 -1.93 37.94
CA ALA A 508 6.55 -0.67 38.66
C ALA A 508 5.67 0.43 38.04
N PRO A 509 5.11 1.37 38.83
CA PRO A 509 4.37 2.50 38.28
C PRO A 509 5.18 3.30 37.25
N GLY A 510 4.53 3.76 36.18
CA GLY A 510 5.15 4.46 35.06
C GLY A 510 5.79 3.55 34.00
N THR A 511 5.75 2.22 34.16
CA THR A 511 6.17 1.28 33.10
C THR A 511 5.03 0.95 32.15
N TYR A 512 5.38 0.24 31.08
CA TYR A 512 4.46 -0.20 30.04
C TYR A 512 4.95 -1.51 29.42
N HIS A 513 4.08 -2.18 28.68
CA HIS A 513 4.41 -3.34 27.87
C HIS A 513 3.82 -3.17 26.46
N GLU A 514 4.64 -3.39 25.44
CA GLU A 514 4.23 -3.31 24.04
C GLU A 514 3.17 -4.37 23.73
N SER A 515 2.20 -4.04 22.89
CA SER A 515 1.12 -4.96 22.54
C SER A 515 0.44 -4.59 21.22
N PHE A 516 -0.30 -5.54 20.65
CA PHE A 516 -1.13 -5.40 19.46
C PHE A 516 -2.63 -5.36 19.78
N HIS A 517 -3.00 -5.15 21.05
CA HIS A 517 -4.40 -4.98 21.43
C HIS A 517 -4.91 -3.59 21.03
N PHE A 518 -5.39 -3.46 19.79
CA PHE A 518 -5.91 -2.22 19.21
C PHE A 518 -6.82 -1.41 20.17
N VAL A 519 -7.78 -2.08 20.83
CA VAL A 519 -8.74 -1.38 21.70
C VAL A 519 -8.22 -1.15 23.13
N LEU A 520 -7.13 -1.80 23.55
CA LEU A 520 -6.57 -1.67 24.90
C LEU A 520 -5.31 -0.81 24.96
N ASN A 521 -4.58 -0.64 23.86
CA ASN A 521 -3.37 0.18 23.79
C ASN A 521 -3.66 1.64 24.19
N ASN A 522 -2.98 2.14 25.23
CA ASN A 522 -3.14 3.51 25.75
C ASN A 522 -1.86 4.34 25.70
N LYS A 523 -0.80 3.86 25.06
CA LYS A 523 0.44 4.64 24.87
C LYS A 523 1.11 4.28 23.54
N VAL A 524 1.60 5.29 22.83
CA VAL A 524 2.56 5.11 21.73
C VAL A 524 3.96 5.23 22.32
N VAL A 525 4.72 4.14 22.31
CA VAL A 525 6.04 4.06 22.95
C VAL A 525 7.19 4.21 21.95
N LYS A 526 6.88 4.06 20.67
CA LYS A 526 7.78 4.32 19.56
C LYS A 526 6.95 4.75 18.35
N ASP A 527 7.41 5.81 17.71
CA ASP A 527 7.00 6.22 16.38
C ASP A 527 8.22 6.89 15.77
N ASN A 528 9.00 6.07 15.07
CA ASN A 528 10.20 6.51 14.39
C ASN A 528 9.95 6.64 12.89
N ARG A 529 8.72 6.85 12.43
CA ARG A 529 8.44 7.06 11.01
C ARG A 529 8.89 8.46 10.60
N ILE A 530 9.40 8.58 9.37
CA ILE A 530 10.08 9.81 8.92
C ILE A 530 9.04 10.93 8.69
N PRO A 531 9.16 12.11 9.32
CA PRO A 531 8.24 13.24 9.15
C PRO A 531 8.06 13.70 7.70
N PRO A 532 6.91 14.29 7.33
CA PRO A 532 6.76 14.98 6.05
C PRO A 532 7.49 16.33 6.03
N TYR A 533 7.64 16.89 4.82
CA TYR A 533 8.23 18.21 4.63
C TYR A 533 7.48 19.29 5.42
N GLY A 534 8.23 20.04 6.23
CA GLY A 534 7.71 21.17 6.99
C GLY A 534 6.84 20.78 8.18
N MET A 535 6.89 19.52 8.66
CA MET A 535 6.14 19.08 9.85
C MET A 535 6.46 19.98 11.06
N ALA A 536 5.51 20.86 11.42
CA ALA A 536 5.67 21.83 12.49
C ALA A 536 5.54 21.17 13.86
N TYR A 537 6.48 21.47 14.78
CA TYR A 537 6.48 20.91 16.13
C TYR A 537 5.19 21.24 16.90
N ASP A 538 4.75 22.50 16.85
CA ASP A 538 3.63 22.96 17.67
C ASP A 538 2.31 22.28 17.26
N GLU A 539 2.06 22.15 15.96
CA GLU A 539 0.88 21.43 15.43
C GLU A 539 0.99 19.93 15.71
N ALA A 540 2.19 19.36 15.55
CA ALA A 540 2.43 17.95 15.81
C ALA A 540 2.20 17.57 17.29
N ARG A 541 2.55 18.46 18.23
CA ARG A 541 2.31 18.31 19.67
C ARG A 541 0.82 18.29 19.98
N VAL A 542 0.06 19.26 19.45
CA VAL A 542 -1.39 19.37 19.69
C VAL A 542 -2.13 18.15 19.13
N ARG A 543 -1.67 17.62 17.99
CA ARG A 543 -2.29 16.48 17.31
C ARG A 543 -1.84 15.09 17.77
N ASN A 544 -1.02 14.99 18.82
CA ASN A 544 -0.47 13.73 19.33
C ASN A 544 0.34 12.94 18.27
N ILE A 545 1.16 13.63 17.48
CA ILE A 545 1.96 13.02 16.41
C ILE A 545 3.45 13.36 16.50
N LEU A 546 3.94 13.82 17.65
CA LEU A 546 5.38 13.96 17.81
C LEU A 546 6.04 12.60 17.54
N PRO A 547 7.21 12.57 16.88
CA PRO A 547 8.03 11.37 16.87
C PRO A 547 8.26 10.87 18.30
N VAL A 548 8.43 9.56 18.49
CA VAL A 548 8.74 8.98 19.80
C VAL A 548 10.07 8.22 19.69
N PRO A 549 11.16 8.71 20.31
CA PRO A 549 11.26 9.93 21.15
C PRO A 549 11.12 11.23 20.34
N ALA A 550 10.78 12.35 20.99
CA ALA A 550 10.45 13.62 20.29
C ALA A 550 11.66 14.40 19.77
N ASP A 551 12.87 14.03 20.17
CA ASP A 551 14.14 14.67 19.80
C ASP A 551 14.82 14.04 18.58
N GLN A 552 14.23 13.02 17.97
CA GLN A 552 14.67 12.54 16.66
C GLN A 552 14.30 13.56 15.55
N TYR A 553 14.89 13.39 14.36
CA TYR A 553 14.66 14.25 13.19
C TYR A 553 14.96 15.74 13.43
N GLY A 554 16.11 16.03 14.03
CA GLY A 554 16.65 17.39 14.17
C GLY A 554 16.27 18.10 15.47
N ASN A 555 15.39 17.51 16.30
CA ASN A 555 14.94 18.07 17.58
C ASN A 555 14.56 19.57 17.50
N PRO A 556 13.58 19.93 16.65
CA PRO A 556 13.28 21.34 16.37
C PRO A 556 12.79 22.11 17.60
N GLY A 557 12.08 21.45 18.52
CA GLY A 557 11.39 22.11 19.63
C GLY A 557 10.30 23.11 19.18
N PRO A 558 9.71 23.86 20.12
CA PRO A 558 8.66 24.85 19.83
C PRO A 558 9.04 25.85 18.73
N GLY A 559 8.11 26.11 17.80
CA GLY A 559 8.30 26.99 16.64
C GLY A 559 9.20 26.44 15.52
N GLY A 560 9.77 25.25 15.66
CA GLY A 560 10.58 24.61 14.62
C GLY A 560 9.84 23.56 13.80
N THR A 561 10.52 23.02 12.78
CA THR A 561 10.01 21.95 11.91
C THR A 561 10.94 20.74 11.91
N TYR A 562 10.39 19.54 11.92
CA TYR A 562 11.17 18.30 11.86
C TYR A 562 11.85 18.10 10.51
N ASN A 563 12.99 17.40 10.51
CA ASN A 563 13.63 16.93 9.27
C ASN A 563 12.72 15.92 8.57
N TYR A 564 12.53 16.10 7.26
CA TYR A 564 11.74 15.19 6.41
C TYR A 564 12.54 14.00 5.87
N TRP A 565 13.69 13.75 6.47
CA TRP A 565 14.64 12.71 6.07
C TRP A 565 15.24 12.08 7.32
N ASP A 566 15.80 10.89 7.14
CA ASP A 566 16.68 10.25 8.12
C ASP A 566 18.08 10.06 7.53
N GLU A 567 19.08 10.07 8.40
CA GLU A 567 20.48 9.79 8.05
C GLU A 567 21.02 8.66 8.92
N ILE A 568 21.36 7.55 8.27
CA ILE A 568 21.86 6.35 8.90
C ILE A 568 23.37 6.28 8.65
N THR A 569 24.14 6.17 9.73
CA THR A 569 25.57 5.87 9.61
C THR A 569 25.73 4.38 9.29
N LEU A 570 26.18 4.10 8.08
CA LEU A 570 26.52 2.77 7.62
C LEU A 570 27.75 2.23 8.35
N ASN A 571 27.76 0.93 8.61
CA ASN A 571 28.84 0.22 9.31
C ASN A 571 29.46 -0.88 8.42
N PRO A 572 30.24 -0.54 7.37
CA PRO A 572 30.83 -1.54 6.48
C PRO A 572 31.70 -2.56 7.24
N PRO A 573 31.50 -3.89 7.06
CA PRO A 573 32.39 -4.89 7.65
C PRO A 573 33.78 -4.82 7.01
N SER A 574 34.79 -5.31 7.73
CA SER A 574 36.17 -5.37 7.21
C SER A 574 36.24 -6.12 5.88
N GLY A 575 36.85 -5.51 4.87
CA GLY A 575 36.98 -6.07 3.52
C GLY A 575 35.83 -5.77 2.57
N ALA A 576 34.77 -5.08 3.02
CA ALA A 576 33.69 -4.63 2.15
C ALA A 576 34.21 -3.61 1.13
N ALA A 577 33.93 -3.86 -0.15
CA ALA A 577 34.24 -2.97 -1.28
C ALA A 577 32.98 -2.23 -1.77
N TYR A 578 31.81 -2.85 -1.66
CA TYR A 578 30.53 -2.25 -1.99
C TYR A 578 29.38 -2.89 -1.22
N ALA A 579 28.20 -2.28 -1.26
CA ALA A 579 26.96 -2.87 -0.77
C ALA A 579 25.77 -2.51 -1.65
N THR A 580 24.79 -3.41 -1.73
CA THR A 580 23.44 -3.09 -2.21
C THR A 580 22.57 -2.74 -1.02
N ILE A 581 21.80 -1.67 -1.13
CA ILE A 581 20.94 -1.15 -0.06
C ILE A 581 19.52 -1.04 -0.64
N ASP A 582 18.59 -1.80 -0.07
CA ASP A 582 17.17 -1.73 -0.41
C ASP A 582 16.37 -1.24 0.80
N LEU A 583 15.54 -0.21 0.62
CA LEU A 583 14.48 0.13 1.56
C LEU A 583 13.28 -0.76 1.26
N LEU A 584 12.99 -1.67 2.18
CA LEU A 584 11.93 -2.67 2.08
C LEU A 584 10.70 -2.21 2.85
N TYR A 585 9.50 -2.50 2.33
CA TYR A 585 8.23 -2.31 3.01
C TYR A 585 7.49 -3.64 3.17
N GLN A 586 7.02 -3.93 4.38
CA GLN A 586 6.16 -5.07 4.67
C GLN A 586 4.79 -4.58 5.16
N PRO A 587 3.68 -4.99 4.51
CA PRO A 587 2.33 -4.57 4.91
C PRO A 587 1.82 -5.28 6.17
N THR A 588 2.34 -6.47 6.50
CA THR A 588 1.94 -7.20 7.71
C THR A 588 3.09 -8.10 8.18
N SER A 589 3.49 -7.92 9.44
CA SER A 589 4.58 -8.66 10.08
C SER A 589 4.14 -10.05 10.56
N TRP A 590 5.11 -10.96 10.71
CA TRP A 590 4.85 -12.26 11.35
C TRP A 590 4.36 -12.09 12.79
N GLU A 591 4.93 -11.14 13.53
CA GLU A 591 4.58 -10.88 14.92
C GLU A 591 3.10 -10.53 15.07
N TYR A 592 2.57 -9.74 14.13
CA TYR A 592 1.16 -9.37 14.14
C TYR A 592 0.25 -10.51 13.67
N VAL A 593 0.63 -11.26 12.61
CA VAL A 593 -0.12 -12.45 12.18
C VAL A 593 -0.20 -13.50 13.29
N ALA A 594 0.91 -13.75 13.98
CA ALA A 594 0.97 -14.66 15.11
C ALA A 594 0.07 -14.19 16.25
N PHE A 595 0.09 -12.89 16.57
CA PHE A 595 -0.83 -12.31 17.57
C PHE A 595 -2.29 -12.52 17.17
N LEU A 596 -2.69 -12.16 15.94
CA LEU A 596 -4.08 -12.31 15.47
C LEU A 596 -4.57 -13.77 15.54
N TYR A 597 -3.69 -14.73 15.26
CA TYR A 597 -3.98 -16.15 15.39
C TYR A 597 -4.08 -16.62 16.85
N LEU A 598 -3.07 -16.31 17.67
CA LEU A 598 -2.95 -16.82 19.04
C LEU A 598 -3.90 -16.13 20.03
N ALA A 599 -4.23 -14.86 19.81
CA ALA A 599 -5.12 -14.09 20.67
C ALA A 599 -6.61 -14.30 20.34
N ASN A 600 -6.96 -14.83 19.17
CA ASN A 600 -8.34 -15.21 18.87
C ASN A 600 -8.73 -16.47 19.67
N LYS A 601 -9.59 -16.31 20.67
CA LYS A 601 -10.01 -17.37 21.59
C LYS A 601 -11.22 -18.14 21.07
N GLY A 602 -11.82 -17.72 19.96
CA GLY A 602 -13.01 -18.36 19.42
C GLY A 602 -14.27 -18.15 20.25
N GLN A 603 -14.31 -17.11 21.11
CA GLN A 603 -15.43 -16.87 22.03
C GLN A 603 -16.69 -16.40 21.30
N ASN A 604 -16.50 -15.60 20.24
CA ASN A 604 -17.57 -15.19 19.35
C ASN A 604 -17.72 -16.21 18.19
N PRO A 605 -18.85 -16.93 18.07
CA PRO A 605 -19.04 -17.92 17.00
C PRO A 605 -18.96 -17.36 15.58
N PHE A 606 -19.35 -16.11 15.37
CA PHE A 606 -19.26 -15.45 14.07
C PHE A 606 -17.82 -15.08 13.73
N LEU A 607 -16.92 -14.88 14.70
CA LEU A 607 -15.54 -14.47 14.44
C LEU A 607 -14.50 -15.56 14.80
N ALA A 608 -14.96 -16.75 15.19
CA ALA A 608 -14.12 -17.72 15.89
C ALA A 608 -12.91 -18.21 15.08
N ASP A 609 -13.06 -18.29 13.76
CA ASP A 609 -12.04 -18.85 12.87
C ASP A 609 -11.21 -17.77 12.15
N GLU A 610 -11.48 -16.47 12.35
CA GLU A 610 -10.89 -15.40 11.53
C GLU A 610 -9.36 -15.32 11.65
N GLY A 611 -8.82 -15.40 12.86
CA GLY A 611 -7.37 -15.52 13.10
C GLY A 611 -6.74 -16.74 12.40
N ARG A 612 -7.43 -17.88 12.34
CA ARG A 612 -6.96 -19.09 11.64
C ARG A 612 -7.04 -18.92 10.13
N HIS A 613 -8.16 -18.43 9.60
CA HIS A 613 -8.36 -18.18 8.18
C HIS A 613 -7.36 -17.17 7.64
N PHE A 614 -7.11 -16.09 8.39
CA PHE A 614 -6.11 -15.10 8.01
C PHE A 614 -4.70 -15.69 7.99
N LEU A 615 -4.33 -16.49 8.99
CA LEU A 615 -3.04 -17.19 9.01
C LEU A 615 -2.87 -18.15 7.81
N ASP A 616 -3.89 -18.95 7.48
CA ASP A 616 -3.86 -19.83 6.31
C ASP A 616 -3.66 -19.04 5.01
N ALA A 617 -4.40 -17.95 4.87
CA ALA A 617 -4.27 -17.06 3.71
C ALA A 617 -2.88 -16.42 3.65
N TRP A 618 -2.31 -16.02 4.79
CA TRP A 618 -0.97 -15.46 4.87
C TRP A 618 0.10 -16.45 4.42
N LEU A 619 0.02 -17.70 4.88
CA LEU A 619 0.91 -18.78 4.46
C LEU A 619 0.79 -19.07 2.95
N ALA A 620 -0.43 -19.06 2.41
CA ALA A 620 -0.70 -19.38 1.01
C ALA A 620 -0.34 -18.26 0.02
N THR A 621 -0.24 -17.01 0.47
CA THR A 621 -0.08 -15.82 -0.39
C THR A 621 1.29 -15.16 -0.24
N GLY A 622 2.31 -15.95 0.07
CA GLY A 622 3.70 -15.47 0.10
C GLY A 622 4.05 -14.66 1.34
N MET A 623 3.30 -14.80 2.43
CA MET A 623 3.69 -14.33 3.77
C MET A 623 3.96 -12.82 3.84
N ALA A 624 3.22 -12.03 3.06
CA ALA A 624 3.43 -10.59 2.92
C ALA A 624 4.92 -10.24 2.66
N ALA A 625 5.58 -10.99 1.77
CA ALA A 625 6.98 -10.77 1.42
C ALA A 625 7.22 -9.30 1.04
N PRO A 626 8.27 -8.65 1.57
CA PRO A 626 8.42 -7.21 1.45
C PRO A 626 8.66 -6.73 0.03
N TYR A 627 8.20 -5.52 -0.24
CA TYR A 627 8.37 -4.83 -1.51
C TYR A 627 9.52 -3.81 -1.44
N VAL A 628 10.33 -3.74 -2.48
CA VAL A 628 11.43 -2.78 -2.58
C VAL A 628 10.87 -1.40 -2.95
N MET A 629 10.93 -0.45 -2.01
CA MET A 629 10.51 0.93 -2.24
C MET A 629 11.57 1.72 -3.02
N ALA A 630 12.83 1.60 -2.62
CA ALA A 630 13.94 2.32 -3.23
C ALA A 630 15.23 1.56 -3.01
N SER A 631 16.16 1.69 -3.95
CA SER A 631 17.46 1.02 -3.91
C SER A 631 18.59 2.02 -4.17
N THR A 632 19.74 1.75 -3.56
CA THR A 632 20.99 2.47 -3.84
C THR A 632 22.19 1.56 -3.58
N THR A 633 23.39 2.08 -3.83
CA THR A 633 24.63 1.35 -3.57
C THR A 633 25.58 2.17 -2.72
N TRP A 634 26.32 1.49 -1.86
CA TRP A 634 27.48 2.05 -1.18
C TRP A 634 28.76 1.53 -1.83
N GLY A 635 29.78 2.39 -1.93
CA GLY A 635 31.05 2.04 -2.58
C GLY A 635 30.93 1.89 -4.10
N ASN A 636 31.90 1.21 -4.70
CA ASN A 636 31.92 0.97 -6.14
C ASN A 636 31.52 -0.47 -6.42
N ALA A 637 30.24 -0.70 -6.68
CA ALA A 637 29.81 -1.99 -7.19
C ALA A 637 30.57 -2.32 -8.49
N PRO A 638 30.99 -3.58 -8.70
CA PRO A 638 31.48 -4.02 -9.99
C PRO A 638 30.44 -3.65 -11.05
N PRO A 639 30.86 -3.23 -12.28
CA PRO A 639 29.90 -3.10 -13.36
C PRO A 639 29.13 -4.41 -13.49
N PRO A 640 27.80 -4.38 -13.69
CA PRO A 640 27.03 -5.60 -13.90
C PRO A 640 27.69 -6.43 -15.01
N PRO A 641 27.64 -7.77 -14.95
CA PRO A 641 28.12 -8.60 -16.03
C PRO A 641 27.52 -8.11 -17.35
N ALA A 642 28.33 -8.02 -18.40
CA ALA A 642 27.81 -7.64 -19.71
C ALA A 642 26.71 -8.63 -20.09
N GLN A 643 25.51 -8.13 -20.38
CA GLN A 643 24.44 -8.99 -20.89
C GLN A 643 24.90 -9.59 -22.22
N GLU A 644 24.63 -10.87 -22.45
CA GLU A 644 25.16 -11.56 -23.62
C GLU A 644 24.16 -11.49 -24.80
N ILE A 645 24.67 -11.45 -26.02
CA ILE A 645 23.91 -11.75 -27.23
C ILE A 645 24.23 -13.19 -27.60
N VAL A 646 23.21 -14.02 -27.68
CA VAL A 646 23.32 -15.40 -28.16
C VAL A 646 22.46 -15.55 -29.42
N ILE A 647 23.04 -16.07 -30.50
CA ILE A 647 22.26 -16.53 -31.65
C ILE A 647 21.86 -17.98 -31.37
N ASP A 648 20.65 -18.20 -30.87
CA ASP A 648 20.18 -19.55 -30.51
C ASP A 648 19.72 -20.37 -31.73
N SER A 649 19.44 -19.69 -32.86
CA SER A 649 19.00 -20.31 -34.11
C SER A 649 19.52 -19.55 -35.34
N LEU A 650 20.02 -20.32 -36.31
CA LEU A 650 20.44 -19.82 -37.63
C LEU A 650 19.95 -20.79 -38.72
N THR A 651 19.05 -20.31 -39.59
CA THR A 651 18.36 -21.16 -40.56
C THR A 651 18.31 -20.54 -41.95
N THR A 652 18.19 -21.37 -42.99
CA THR A 652 18.05 -20.95 -44.38
C THR A 652 16.64 -21.19 -44.93
N TRP A 653 16.17 -20.28 -45.76
CA TRP A 653 14.78 -20.21 -46.23
C TRP A 653 14.70 -19.84 -47.69
N SER A 654 13.69 -20.38 -48.37
CA SER A 654 13.24 -19.89 -49.66
C SER A 654 12.51 -18.55 -49.50
N VAL A 655 12.71 -17.63 -50.45
CA VAL A 655 12.18 -16.26 -50.37
C VAL A 655 11.24 -15.97 -51.55
N SER A 656 10.09 -15.35 -51.26
CA SER A 656 9.11 -14.92 -52.25
C SER A 656 9.62 -13.77 -53.12
N LYS A 657 8.91 -13.47 -54.20
CA LYS A 657 9.21 -12.29 -55.04
C LYS A 657 9.05 -10.97 -54.28
N GLN A 658 8.27 -10.98 -53.21
CA GLN A 658 8.00 -9.84 -52.34
C GLN A 658 8.98 -9.76 -51.15
N GLY A 659 9.93 -10.69 -51.04
CA GLY A 659 10.94 -10.70 -49.97
C GLY A 659 10.57 -11.47 -48.70
N ASN A 660 9.40 -12.12 -48.67
CA ASN A 660 8.95 -12.88 -47.49
C ASN A 660 9.55 -14.29 -47.49
N LEU A 661 9.93 -14.78 -46.30
CA LEU A 661 10.31 -16.17 -46.12
C LEU A 661 9.11 -17.09 -46.37
N ILE A 662 9.29 -18.17 -47.13
CA ILE A 662 8.22 -19.11 -47.51
C ILE A 662 8.38 -20.42 -46.74
N ALA A 663 9.50 -21.11 -46.96
CA ALA A 663 9.75 -22.42 -46.36
C ALA A 663 11.24 -22.59 -46.07
N GLN A 664 11.56 -23.15 -44.89
CA GLN A 664 12.91 -23.50 -44.51
C GLN A 664 13.45 -24.57 -45.46
N THR A 665 14.65 -24.35 -45.98
CA THR A 665 15.30 -25.28 -46.90
C THR A 665 16.80 -25.04 -46.90
N ASP A 666 17.55 -26.11 -47.08
CA ASP A 666 18.99 -26.12 -47.25
C ASP A 666 19.40 -26.27 -48.72
N THR A 667 18.46 -26.25 -49.66
CA THR A 667 18.74 -26.54 -51.08
C THR A 667 18.11 -25.49 -51.98
N PHE A 668 18.93 -24.89 -52.84
CA PHE A 668 18.57 -23.79 -53.73
C PHE A 668 19.06 -24.08 -55.15
N LYS A 669 18.44 -23.48 -56.17
CA LYS A 669 18.97 -23.48 -57.53
C LYS A 669 19.74 -22.20 -57.80
N ALA A 670 20.75 -22.27 -58.66
CA ALA A 670 21.40 -21.05 -59.14
C ALA A 670 20.36 -20.06 -59.71
N GLY A 671 20.34 -18.83 -59.21
CA GLY A 671 19.33 -17.82 -59.53
C GLY A 671 18.23 -17.63 -58.49
N ASP A 672 18.15 -18.48 -57.46
CA ASP A 672 17.23 -18.32 -56.33
C ASP A 672 17.69 -17.23 -55.36
N THR A 673 16.77 -16.78 -54.53
CA THR A 673 17.07 -15.90 -53.39
C THR A 673 17.16 -16.76 -52.14
N VAL A 674 18.33 -16.79 -51.51
CA VAL A 674 18.57 -17.46 -50.23
C VAL A 674 18.19 -16.50 -49.11
N GLY A 675 17.26 -16.88 -48.24
CA GLY A 675 16.97 -16.20 -46.99
C GLY A 675 17.78 -16.83 -45.87
N ILE A 676 18.38 -16.04 -45.00
CA ILE A 676 19.11 -16.47 -43.81
C ILE A 676 18.46 -15.76 -42.63
N LYS A 677 17.95 -16.54 -41.68
CA LYS A 677 17.25 -16.05 -40.49
C LYS A 677 18.07 -16.40 -39.26
N ALA A 678 18.49 -15.39 -38.51
CA ALA A 678 19.11 -15.52 -37.20
C ALA A 678 18.12 -15.07 -36.12
N HIS A 679 18.06 -15.77 -34.99
CA HIS A 679 17.27 -15.36 -33.82
C HIS A 679 18.22 -15.01 -32.68
N ALA A 680 18.07 -13.81 -32.13
CA ALA A 680 18.91 -13.28 -31.06
C ALA A 680 18.16 -13.27 -29.73
N VAL A 681 18.82 -13.81 -28.70
CA VAL A 681 18.32 -13.85 -27.33
C VAL A 681 19.39 -13.36 -26.35
N ASP A 682 18.99 -13.02 -25.13
CA ASP A 682 19.91 -12.81 -24.01
C ASP A 682 20.38 -14.12 -23.39
N GLN A 683 21.24 -14.05 -22.37
CA GLN A 683 21.77 -15.22 -21.66
C GLN A 683 20.68 -16.09 -20.97
N ASP A 684 19.47 -15.55 -20.78
CA ASP A 684 18.35 -16.21 -20.13
C ASP A 684 17.31 -16.74 -21.16
N GLY A 685 17.54 -16.49 -22.46
CA GLY A 685 16.70 -16.96 -23.56
C GLY A 685 15.58 -16.00 -23.97
N ALA A 686 15.55 -14.76 -23.47
CA ALA A 686 14.56 -13.78 -23.88
C ALA A 686 14.97 -13.10 -25.20
N SER A 687 14.03 -12.96 -26.14
CA SER A 687 14.26 -12.36 -27.46
C SER A 687 14.78 -10.92 -27.37
N LEU A 688 15.82 -10.61 -28.16
CA LEU A 688 16.44 -9.29 -28.20
C LEU A 688 16.08 -8.53 -29.48
N GLU A 689 15.32 -7.45 -29.35
CA GLU A 689 15.08 -6.48 -30.41
C GLU A 689 16.29 -5.58 -30.67
N GLY A 690 16.51 -5.17 -31.92
CA GLY A 690 17.48 -4.14 -32.26
C GLY A 690 18.94 -4.62 -32.34
N VAL A 691 19.20 -5.93 -32.32
CA VAL A 691 20.54 -6.51 -32.47
C VAL A 691 20.95 -6.47 -33.94
N SER A 692 22.09 -5.83 -34.25
CA SER A 692 22.64 -5.84 -35.61
C SER A 692 23.53 -7.07 -35.82
N ILE A 693 23.11 -7.99 -36.69
CA ILE A 693 23.79 -9.27 -36.93
C ILE A 693 24.45 -9.25 -38.30
N THR A 694 25.72 -9.65 -38.36
CA THR A 694 26.52 -9.75 -39.59
C THR A 694 26.81 -11.21 -39.93
N VAL A 695 26.51 -11.60 -41.17
CA VAL A 695 26.72 -12.95 -41.70
C VAL A 695 27.58 -12.93 -42.95
N GLU A 696 28.61 -13.75 -42.99
CA GLU A 696 29.42 -14.01 -44.18
C GLU A 696 29.03 -15.34 -44.83
N VAL A 697 28.76 -15.32 -46.13
CA VAL A 697 28.46 -16.51 -46.92
C VAL A 697 29.73 -16.94 -47.65
N HIS A 698 30.16 -18.17 -47.42
CA HIS A 698 31.33 -18.81 -48.02
C HIS A 698 30.91 -19.79 -49.10
N ASP A 699 31.68 -19.83 -50.19
CA ASP A 699 31.53 -20.77 -51.28
C ASP A 699 32.12 -22.16 -50.96
N PRO A 700 31.96 -23.16 -51.85
CA PRO A 700 32.49 -24.50 -51.64
C PRO A 700 34.02 -24.58 -51.52
N ASN A 701 34.75 -23.53 -51.91
CA ASN A 701 36.21 -23.45 -51.78
C ASN A 701 36.62 -22.65 -50.52
N GLY A 702 35.65 -22.24 -49.70
CA GLY A 702 35.86 -21.48 -48.46
C GLY A 702 36.00 -19.96 -48.65
N GLY A 703 35.85 -19.44 -49.86
CA GLY A 703 35.94 -18.01 -50.14
C GLY A 703 34.65 -17.26 -49.79
N VAL A 704 34.76 -16.09 -49.13
CA VAL A 704 33.60 -15.23 -48.85
C VAL A 704 33.05 -14.66 -50.16
N VAL A 705 31.81 -15.01 -50.48
CA VAL A 705 31.09 -14.51 -51.67
C VAL A 705 30.10 -13.40 -51.34
N LYS A 706 29.69 -13.28 -50.09
CA LYS A 706 28.77 -12.21 -49.65
C LYS A 706 28.89 -11.94 -48.15
N THR A 707 28.85 -10.67 -47.76
CA THR A 707 28.58 -10.26 -46.38
C THR A 707 27.18 -9.63 -46.33
N LEU A 708 26.39 -10.02 -45.34
CA LEU A 708 25.01 -9.63 -45.13
C LEU A 708 24.85 -9.08 -43.72
N GLN A 709 23.92 -8.15 -43.54
CA GLN A 709 23.63 -7.56 -42.23
C GLN A 709 22.13 -7.30 -42.12
N ALA A 710 21.55 -7.56 -40.95
CA ALA A 710 20.18 -7.22 -40.62
C ALA A 710 20.06 -6.89 -39.13
N THR A 711 18.97 -6.21 -38.75
CA THR A 711 18.65 -5.91 -37.36
C THR A 711 17.47 -6.79 -36.91
N SER A 712 17.53 -7.33 -35.70
CA SER A 712 16.44 -8.14 -35.14
C SER A 712 15.21 -7.31 -34.81
N ASP A 713 14.03 -7.90 -35.01
CA ASP A 713 12.74 -7.32 -34.62
C ASP A 713 12.35 -7.60 -33.16
N SER A 714 11.14 -7.22 -32.75
CA SER A 714 10.62 -7.43 -31.39
C SER A 714 10.53 -8.90 -30.95
N LEU A 715 10.61 -9.84 -31.90
CA LEU A 715 10.65 -11.27 -31.64
C LEU A 715 12.09 -11.82 -31.64
N GLY A 716 13.10 -10.96 -31.81
CA GLY A 716 14.51 -11.36 -31.86
C GLY A 716 14.97 -11.81 -33.25
N ASP A 717 14.13 -11.72 -34.28
CA ASP A 717 14.43 -12.27 -35.60
C ASP A 717 15.10 -11.27 -36.53
N ALA A 718 16.27 -11.62 -37.08
CA ALA A 718 16.95 -10.87 -38.13
C ALA A 718 16.99 -11.68 -39.44
N VAL A 719 16.36 -11.15 -40.49
CA VAL A 719 16.26 -11.80 -41.80
C VAL A 719 17.16 -11.11 -42.83
N MET A 720 18.13 -11.85 -43.35
CA MET A 720 19.04 -11.45 -44.40
C MET A 720 18.70 -12.19 -45.69
N THR A 721 18.91 -11.56 -46.86
CA THR A 721 18.65 -12.22 -48.15
C THR A 721 19.80 -12.03 -49.13
N TRP A 722 20.10 -13.08 -49.90
CA TRP A 722 21.13 -13.07 -50.93
C TRP A 722 20.57 -13.63 -52.25
N LYS A 723 20.56 -12.79 -53.30
CA LYS A 723 20.19 -13.21 -54.65
C LYS A 723 21.37 -13.87 -55.36
N THR A 724 21.26 -15.17 -55.62
CA THR A 724 22.28 -15.93 -56.36
C THR A 724 22.17 -15.68 -57.87
N SER A 725 23.27 -15.90 -58.60
CA SER A 725 23.34 -15.68 -60.05
C SER A 725 23.26 -17.00 -60.80
N ARG A 726 22.36 -17.09 -61.81
CA ARG A 726 22.25 -18.24 -62.71
C ARG A 726 23.54 -18.56 -63.49
N LYS A 727 24.41 -17.57 -63.67
CA LYS A 727 25.62 -17.70 -64.49
C LYS A 727 26.91 -17.77 -63.67
N ASN A 728 26.93 -17.12 -62.50
CA ASN A 728 28.16 -16.86 -61.76
C ASN A 728 28.20 -17.51 -60.38
N THR A 729 27.10 -18.09 -59.90
CA THR A 729 27.10 -18.84 -58.64
C THR A 729 27.36 -20.31 -58.96
N ALA A 730 28.48 -20.84 -58.48
CA ALA A 730 28.87 -22.23 -58.71
C ALA A 730 27.96 -23.18 -57.91
N PRO A 731 27.61 -24.36 -58.44
CA PRO A 731 26.93 -25.37 -57.66
C PRO A 731 27.86 -25.95 -56.59
N GLY A 732 27.31 -26.32 -55.44
CA GLY A 732 28.05 -26.91 -54.33
C GLY A 732 27.52 -26.49 -52.96
N LEU A 733 28.26 -26.87 -51.92
CA LEU A 733 27.95 -26.58 -50.52
C LEU A 733 28.48 -25.19 -50.13
N TYR A 734 27.59 -24.32 -49.67
CA TYR A 734 27.88 -23.01 -49.11
C TYR A 734 27.66 -23.04 -47.60
N THR A 735 28.33 -22.15 -46.87
CA THR A 735 28.13 -21.98 -45.43
C THR A 735 27.96 -20.50 -45.12
N ALA A 736 26.91 -20.16 -44.38
CA ALA A 736 26.70 -18.84 -43.82
C ALA A 736 27.19 -18.81 -42.37
N HIS A 737 28.12 -17.93 -42.06
CA HIS A 737 28.74 -17.77 -40.75
C HIS A 737 28.33 -16.45 -40.11
N VAL A 738 27.81 -16.49 -38.89
CA VAL A 738 27.65 -15.29 -38.06
C VAL A 738 29.04 -14.83 -37.64
N THR A 739 29.41 -13.62 -38.03
CA THR A 739 30.74 -13.04 -37.77
C THR A 739 30.69 -11.99 -36.67
N ASP A 740 29.54 -11.34 -36.47
CA ASP A 740 29.36 -10.35 -35.43
C ASP A 740 27.88 -10.17 -35.07
N ALA A 741 27.60 -9.74 -33.84
CA ALA A 741 26.29 -9.30 -33.39
C ALA A 741 26.45 -8.13 -32.41
N VAL A 742 25.78 -7.00 -32.64
CA VAL A 742 26.04 -5.76 -31.90
C VAL A 742 24.75 -5.14 -31.37
N LYS A 743 24.75 -4.84 -30.06
CA LYS A 743 23.73 -4.05 -29.36
C LYS A 743 24.38 -3.31 -28.18
N ALA A 744 24.03 -2.04 -27.97
CA ALA A 744 24.61 -1.24 -26.88
C ALA A 744 24.27 -1.86 -25.51
N GLY A 745 25.28 -2.03 -24.65
CA GLY A 745 25.12 -2.66 -23.34
C GLY A 745 25.22 -4.20 -23.33
N TYR A 746 25.46 -4.82 -24.50
CA TYR A 746 25.59 -6.28 -24.62
C TYR A 746 26.94 -6.69 -25.23
N GLN A 747 27.34 -7.95 -25.01
CA GLN A 747 28.50 -8.59 -25.63
C GLN A 747 28.09 -9.86 -26.39
N PHE A 748 28.54 -10.02 -27.63
CA PHE A 748 28.25 -11.22 -28.42
C PHE A 748 29.04 -12.43 -27.95
N ASN A 749 28.33 -13.48 -27.50
CA ASN A 749 28.92 -14.74 -27.09
C ASN A 749 28.88 -15.75 -28.24
N ALA A 750 29.92 -15.73 -29.08
CA ALA A 750 30.05 -16.67 -30.19
C ALA A 750 30.18 -18.14 -29.73
N GLY A 751 30.66 -18.40 -28.51
CA GLY A 751 30.84 -19.76 -27.98
C GLY A 751 29.53 -20.44 -27.58
N ALA A 752 28.52 -19.65 -27.19
CA ALA A 752 27.16 -20.13 -26.91
C ALA A 752 26.23 -20.06 -28.13
N SER A 753 26.65 -19.42 -29.22
CA SER A 753 25.83 -19.17 -30.40
C SER A 753 25.92 -20.25 -31.48
N VAL A 754 24.82 -20.44 -32.23
CA VAL A 754 24.81 -21.11 -33.52
C VAL A 754 25.47 -20.19 -34.55
N THR A 755 26.75 -20.44 -34.81
CA THR A 755 27.58 -19.54 -35.64
C THR A 755 27.62 -19.90 -37.12
N ALA A 756 27.04 -21.02 -37.54
CA ALA A 756 27.08 -21.44 -38.93
C ALA A 756 25.85 -22.25 -39.37
N VAL A 757 25.44 -22.07 -40.63
CA VAL A 757 24.45 -22.89 -41.31
C VAL A 757 24.91 -23.21 -42.73
N SER A 758 24.86 -24.48 -43.13
CA SER A 758 25.23 -24.91 -44.48
C SER A 758 24.00 -25.07 -45.38
N PHE A 759 24.16 -24.77 -46.66
CA PHE A 759 23.14 -24.98 -47.68
C PHE A 759 23.78 -25.27 -49.05
N THR A 760 23.08 -25.99 -49.91
CA THR A 760 23.54 -26.42 -51.23
C THR A 760 22.90 -25.60 -52.33
N ILE A 761 23.70 -25.18 -53.32
CA ILE A 761 23.21 -24.62 -54.58
C ILE A 761 23.40 -25.67 -55.68
N GLN A 762 22.32 -25.99 -56.40
CA GLN A 762 22.28 -26.92 -57.54
C GLN A 762 22.37 -26.22 -58.90
#